data_AF-A0A834DQH0-F1
#
_entry.id   AF-A0A834DQH0-F1
#
_cell.length_a   1.000
_cell.length_b   1.000
_cell.length_c   1.000
_cell.angle_alpha   90.00
_cell.angle_beta   90.00
_cell.angle_gamma   90.00
#
_symmetry.space_group_name_H-M   'P 1'
#
loop_
_entity.id
_entity.type
_entity.pdbx_description
1 polymer ?
#
loop_
_entity_poly.entity_id
_entity_poly.type
_entity_poly.pdbx_seq_one_letter_code
_entity_poly.pdbx_strand_id
1 'polypeptide(L)'
;MSMCSGPHLFCSIDNGTGFAFPEQLIALWAQEGIQNGREVLQSLDFSVDEKVNLLELTWALENELMMIHGATQQVALSCYRQELRFCQGQVEQMVRERDKARQDLEKAEKRNLELVKEMDDCHSTLEQLTEKKIKHMEQEYRERLNLLRSEVEMERELFWEQACRQRAVLEKDLEHLQAEEASLQEKLTLALKENSRLQKEIIEVVEKLSESEKLVLKLQNDLEFVLKEKLEPQSTELLVQEEQFKEILKEYELKCRDLQDRNDELQAAIEGLQARLPLSWHGQPHASPNGWLLPRHGQTGIICILGDSTPVSIEMEIMMEQMKEHYQDLKIQMETKVNYYEREIEMMKKDFAKKKKEMEQAFKLEVSVLEDQRTNLEALHVKSQEVIRGLQDQLQSTTHTPELERVEMEQYYTQALSGLTHWLAQEKDQLEELHRRNQHELQQFRIELDRLSEENMMLKNELERIQQQLKFTQRTNDTQRKEIEILKRDKEKACSEMEELNKQSQKCKDELFQLNQRVLQLGEKAATQQAQIKKNCITIQLLTQSLEEAGHQTELQQEEHKKQLKDTEERIEKLEMISKNMEMLLQEKVAELGQQFEKNTKSDLLLKELYLENAHLMKALQITEEKQRVAEKKNRILEEKVSALNKLISKMTSASFSVYID
;
A
#
# COMPACT_ATOMS: atom_id res chain seq x y z
N MET A 1 -56.62 -11.03 36.57
CA MET A 1 -57.55 -11.24 35.44
C MET A 1 -57.80 -12.73 35.26
N SER A 2 -58.74 -13.29 36.01
CA SER A 2 -59.69 -14.29 35.51
C SER A 2 -60.90 -14.29 36.46
N MET A 3 -62.00 -14.86 36.01
CA MET A 3 -63.29 -14.86 36.69
C MET A 3 -63.23 -15.56 38.06
N CYS A 4 -64.06 -15.11 39.01
CA CYS A 4 -64.56 -16.01 40.03
C CYS A 4 -65.54 -16.97 39.36
N SER A 5 -65.03 -18.09 38.85
CA SER A 5 -65.89 -19.24 38.57
C SER A 5 -66.57 -19.67 39.88
N GLY A 6 -67.79 -20.20 39.78
CA GLY A 6 -68.42 -20.88 40.92
C GLY A 6 -67.60 -22.10 41.36
N PRO A 7 -67.94 -22.71 42.50
CA PRO A 7 -67.40 -24.00 42.89
C PRO A 7 -67.42 -24.99 41.72
N HIS A 8 -66.27 -25.60 41.45
CA HIS A 8 -66.17 -26.72 40.53
C HIS A 8 -66.01 -27.97 41.39
N LEU A 9 -67.14 -28.64 41.67
CA LEU A 9 -67.09 -29.96 42.27
C LEU A 9 -66.79 -31.01 41.19
N PHE A 10 -66.42 -32.21 41.61
CA PHE A 10 -66.16 -33.36 40.75
C PHE A 10 -64.93 -33.25 39.81
N CYS A 11 -63.97 -32.36 40.09
CA CYS A 11 -62.70 -32.29 39.34
C CYS A 11 -61.91 -33.62 39.41
N SER A 12 -62.20 -34.46 40.41
CA SER A 12 -61.64 -35.81 40.54
C SER A 12 -62.18 -36.85 39.54
N ILE A 13 -63.30 -36.56 38.85
CA ILE A 13 -63.90 -37.43 37.80
C ILE A 13 -64.15 -36.72 36.46
N ASP A 14 -64.08 -35.38 36.41
CA ASP A 14 -64.10 -34.66 35.14
C ASP A 14 -62.83 -34.99 34.32
N ASN A 15 -63.06 -35.37 33.06
CA ASN A 15 -62.03 -35.65 32.07
C ASN A 15 -61.77 -34.44 31.15
N GLY A 16 -62.23 -33.25 31.55
CA GLY A 16 -62.18 -32.02 30.77
C GLY A 16 -63.36 -31.85 29.80
N THR A 17 -64.48 -32.56 30.04
CA THR A 17 -65.71 -32.39 29.25
C THR A 17 -66.86 -31.77 30.04
N GLY A 18 -66.76 -31.70 31.37
CA GLY A 18 -67.83 -31.19 32.23
C GLY A 18 -69.01 -32.16 32.43
N PHE A 19 -68.91 -33.40 31.95
CA PHE A 19 -69.96 -34.42 32.08
C PHE A 19 -69.40 -35.73 32.66
N ALA A 20 -70.10 -36.28 33.66
CA ALA A 20 -69.81 -37.60 34.22
C ALA A 20 -70.96 -38.59 34.00
N PHE A 21 -70.68 -39.88 34.14
CA PHE A 21 -71.71 -40.92 34.18
C PHE A 21 -72.29 -41.05 35.61
N PRO A 22 -73.61 -41.28 35.77
CA PRO A 22 -74.26 -41.45 37.08
C PRO A 22 -73.58 -42.51 37.98
N GLU A 23 -73.08 -43.60 37.39
CA GLU A 23 -72.36 -44.65 38.11
C GLU A 23 -71.07 -44.14 38.76
N GLN A 24 -70.39 -43.18 38.14
CA GLN A 24 -69.14 -42.59 38.66
C GLN A 24 -69.44 -41.68 39.85
N LEU A 25 -70.51 -40.88 39.76
CA LEU A 25 -71.01 -40.04 40.85
C LEU A 25 -71.47 -40.89 42.04
N ILE A 26 -72.30 -41.91 41.79
CA ILE A 26 -72.80 -42.83 42.82
C ILE A 26 -71.64 -43.61 43.48
N ALA A 27 -70.64 -44.06 42.71
CA ALA A 27 -69.47 -44.74 43.25
C ALA A 27 -68.58 -43.81 44.11
N LEU A 28 -68.47 -42.53 43.75
CA LEU A 28 -67.73 -41.53 44.53
C LEU A 28 -68.46 -41.20 45.84
N TRP A 29 -69.79 -41.04 45.80
CA TRP A 29 -70.61 -40.81 47.01
C TRP A 29 -70.64 -42.03 47.94
N ALA A 30 -70.66 -43.25 47.39
CA ALA A 30 -70.57 -44.49 48.17
C ALA A 30 -69.22 -44.63 48.90
N GLN A 31 -68.12 -44.11 48.34
CA GLN A 31 -66.80 -44.09 49.01
C GLN A 31 -66.79 -43.14 50.24
N GLU A 32 -67.55 -42.04 50.20
CA GLU A 32 -67.80 -41.19 51.37
C GLU A 32 -68.98 -41.67 52.26
N GLY A 33 -69.46 -42.90 52.04
CA GLY A 33 -70.45 -43.57 52.89
C GLY A 33 -71.91 -43.26 52.58
N ILE A 34 -72.23 -42.54 51.50
CA ILE A 34 -73.61 -42.27 51.08
C ILE A 34 -74.11 -43.41 50.19
N GLN A 35 -75.07 -44.20 50.71
CA GLN A 35 -75.62 -45.35 49.98
C GLN A 35 -76.77 -44.96 49.04
N ASN A 36 -77.47 -43.86 49.33
CA ASN A 36 -78.69 -43.43 48.63
C ASN A 36 -78.43 -42.58 47.36
N GLY A 37 -77.26 -42.72 46.72
CA GLY A 37 -76.84 -41.82 45.63
C GLY A 37 -77.79 -41.77 44.42
N ARG A 38 -78.48 -42.88 44.10
CA ARG A 38 -79.51 -42.92 43.05
C ARG A 38 -80.75 -42.08 43.41
N GLU A 39 -81.17 -42.12 44.67
CA GLU A 39 -82.30 -41.34 45.19
C GLU A 39 -81.94 -39.84 45.21
N VAL A 40 -80.68 -39.51 45.53
CA VAL A 40 -80.21 -38.12 45.54
C VAL A 40 -80.23 -37.50 44.15
N LEU A 41 -79.71 -38.17 43.11
CA LEU A 41 -79.83 -37.66 41.73
C LEU A 41 -81.29 -37.44 41.31
N GLN A 42 -82.18 -38.37 41.65
CA GLN A 42 -83.60 -38.27 41.36
C GLN A 42 -84.31 -37.14 42.14
N SER A 43 -83.87 -36.85 43.37
CA SER A 43 -84.37 -35.70 44.17
C SER A 43 -83.88 -34.34 43.68
N LEU A 44 -82.90 -34.33 42.78
CA LEU A 44 -82.31 -33.15 42.14
C LEU A 44 -82.72 -33.03 40.65
N ASP A 45 -83.76 -33.76 40.22
CA ASP A 45 -84.26 -33.86 38.84
C ASP A 45 -83.24 -34.34 37.77
N PHE A 46 -82.14 -34.99 38.17
CA PHE A 46 -81.17 -35.56 37.23
C PHE A 46 -81.52 -37.00 36.81
N SER A 47 -81.39 -37.27 35.51
CA SER A 47 -81.45 -38.63 34.95
C SER A 47 -80.32 -39.51 35.51
N VAL A 48 -80.63 -40.79 35.74
CA VAL A 48 -79.67 -41.79 36.22
C VAL A 48 -79.21 -42.75 35.10
N ASP A 49 -79.68 -42.52 33.87
CA ASP A 49 -79.32 -43.31 32.69
C ASP A 49 -78.62 -42.45 31.60
N GLU A 50 -78.55 -41.14 31.78
CA GLU A 50 -77.86 -40.18 30.89
C GLU A 50 -76.67 -39.51 31.58
N LYS A 51 -75.79 -38.84 30.82
CA LYS A 51 -74.65 -38.12 31.38
C LYS A 51 -75.11 -36.87 32.13
N VAL A 52 -74.64 -36.71 33.37
CA VAL A 52 -74.94 -35.56 34.21
C VAL A 52 -73.95 -34.42 33.94
N ASN A 53 -74.46 -33.21 33.71
CA ASN A 53 -73.65 -31.99 33.66
C ASN A 53 -73.14 -31.66 35.07
N LEU A 54 -71.83 -31.69 35.26
CA LEU A 54 -71.18 -31.49 36.56
C LEU A 54 -71.37 -30.05 37.09
N LEU A 55 -71.50 -29.06 36.19
CA LEU A 55 -71.73 -27.67 36.59
C LEU A 55 -73.16 -27.48 37.12
N GLU A 56 -74.16 -28.00 36.41
CA GLU A 56 -75.57 -27.94 36.83
C GLU A 56 -75.79 -28.74 38.14
N LEU A 57 -75.18 -29.92 38.26
CA LEU A 57 -75.21 -30.70 39.50
C LEU A 57 -74.56 -29.96 40.68
N THR A 58 -73.48 -29.22 40.42
CA THR A 58 -72.83 -28.40 41.47
C THR A 58 -73.75 -27.27 41.93
N TRP A 59 -74.37 -26.54 41.00
CA TRP A 59 -75.38 -25.52 41.34
C TRP A 59 -76.59 -26.10 42.10
N ALA A 60 -77.05 -27.29 41.74
CA ALA A 60 -78.15 -27.96 42.45
C ALA A 60 -77.76 -28.31 43.90
N LEU A 61 -76.55 -28.85 44.09
CA LEU A 61 -76.00 -29.17 45.42
C LEU A 61 -75.69 -27.92 46.26
N GLU A 62 -75.31 -26.79 45.65
CA GLU A 62 -75.14 -25.51 46.34
C GLU A 62 -76.45 -24.95 46.90
N ASN A 63 -77.52 -25.01 46.11
CA ASN A 63 -78.85 -24.58 46.57
C ASN A 63 -79.36 -25.45 47.73
N GLU A 64 -79.16 -26.78 47.65
CA GLU A 64 -79.52 -27.70 48.72
C GLU A 64 -78.65 -27.60 49.97
N LEU A 65 -77.39 -27.13 49.86
CA LEU A 65 -76.51 -26.95 51.03
C LEU A 65 -77.04 -25.87 52.00
N MET A 66 -77.85 -24.93 51.50
CA MET A 66 -78.55 -23.92 52.29
C MET A 66 -79.79 -24.46 53.02
N MET A 67 -80.24 -25.68 52.71
CA MET A 67 -81.39 -26.34 53.36
C MET A 67 -80.92 -27.10 54.60
N ILE A 68 -81.71 -27.04 55.68
CA ILE A 68 -81.17 -27.27 57.05
C ILE A 68 -80.98 -28.77 57.40
N HIS A 69 -81.70 -29.71 56.77
CA HIS A 69 -81.47 -31.15 56.91
C HIS A 69 -81.90 -31.92 55.65
N GLY A 70 -81.02 -32.75 55.08
CA GLY A 70 -81.36 -33.64 53.96
C GLY A 70 -80.22 -34.57 53.55
N ALA A 71 -80.54 -35.66 52.81
CA ALA A 71 -79.53 -36.53 52.22
C ALA A 71 -78.71 -35.79 51.14
N THR A 72 -79.37 -34.90 50.39
CA THR A 72 -78.79 -33.92 49.47
C THR A 72 -77.70 -33.07 50.12
N GLN A 73 -77.97 -32.49 51.30
CA GLN A 73 -77.01 -31.71 52.07
C GLN A 73 -75.78 -32.54 52.49
N GLN A 74 -75.97 -33.80 52.90
CA GLN A 74 -74.86 -34.71 53.21
C GLN A 74 -74.02 -35.02 51.97
N VAL A 75 -74.65 -35.20 50.81
CA VAL A 75 -73.95 -35.36 49.53
C VAL A 75 -73.15 -34.11 49.18
N ALA A 76 -73.74 -32.92 49.25
CA ALA A 76 -73.06 -31.66 48.96
C ALA A 76 -71.81 -31.48 49.83
N LEU A 77 -71.94 -31.67 51.16
CA LEU A 77 -70.81 -31.58 52.09
C LEU A 77 -69.72 -32.63 51.81
N SER A 78 -70.08 -33.86 51.47
CA SER A 78 -69.10 -34.90 51.06
C SER A 78 -68.41 -34.56 49.74
N CYS A 79 -69.11 -33.92 48.79
CA CYS A 79 -68.50 -33.44 47.54
C CYS A 79 -67.47 -32.34 47.81
N TYR A 80 -67.81 -31.30 48.58
CA TYR A 80 -66.86 -30.28 49.01
C TYR A 80 -65.65 -30.87 49.76
N ARG A 81 -65.89 -31.84 50.64
CA ARG A 81 -64.82 -32.53 51.37
C ARG A 81 -63.89 -33.30 50.43
N GLN A 82 -64.44 -34.05 49.48
CA GLN A 82 -63.65 -34.84 48.54
C GLN A 82 -62.85 -33.96 47.58
N GLU A 83 -63.43 -32.86 47.13
CA GLU A 83 -62.76 -31.92 46.22
C GLU A 83 -61.70 -31.08 46.95
N LEU A 84 -61.87 -30.77 48.24
CA LEU A 84 -60.79 -30.26 49.08
C LEU A 84 -59.63 -31.26 49.20
N ARG A 85 -59.90 -32.56 49.42
CA ARG A 85 -58.84 -33.60 49.43
C ARG A 85 -58.16 -33.72 48.07
N PHE A 86 -58.91 -33.67 46.96
CA PHE A 86 -58.37 -33.78 45.61
C PHE A 86 -57.50 -32.58 45.24
N CYS A 87 -57.97 -31.36 45.49
CA CYS A 87 -57.19 -30.13 45.34
C CYS A 87 -55.93 -30.14 46.23
N GLN A 88 -56.02 -30.60 47.48
CA GLN A 88 -54.85 -30.76 48.35
C GLN A 88 -53.84 -31.75 47.74
N GLY A 89 -54.29 -32.94 47.29
CA GLY A 89 -53.42 -33.94 46.67
C GLY A 89 -52.72 -33.44 45.39
N GLN A 90 -53.44 -32.69 44.56
CA GLN A 90 -52.86 -32.00 43.39
C GLN A 90 -51.81 -30.96 43.81
N VAL A 91 -52.10 -30.10 44.80
CA VAL A 91 -51.14 -29.11 45.31
C VAL A 91 -49.90 -29.81 45.88
N GLU A 92 -50.06 -30.89 46.65
CA GLU A 92 -48.94 -31.69 47.18
C GLU A 92 -48.13 -32.38 46.08
N GLN A 93 -48.75 -32.76 44.95
CA GLN A 93 -48.02 -33.25 43.77
C GLN A 93 -47.26 -32.12 43.08
N MET A 94 -47.90 -31.01 42.75
CA MET A 94 -47.28 -29.86 42.10
C MET A 94 -46.13 -29.28 42.94
N VAL A 95 -46.24 -29.28 44.28
CA VAL A 95 -45.15 -28.93 45.20
C VAL A 95 -43.97 -29.89 45.05
N ARG A 96 -44.19 -31.21 45.09
CA ARG A 96 -43.12 -32.22 44.92
C ARG A 96 -42.44 -32.11 43.56
N GLU A 97 -43.18 -31.89 42.49
CA GLU A 97 -42.65 -31.72 41.14
C GLU A 97 -41.85 -30.41 41.00
N ARG A 98 -42.37 -29.30 41.53
CA ARG A 98 -41.69 -27.99 41.60
C ARG A 98 -40.41 -28.06 42.43
N ASP A 99 -40.42 -28.73 43.57
CA ASP A 99 -39.26 -28.89 44.45
C ASP A 99 -38.19 -29.78 43.80
N LYS A 100 -38.59 -30.86 43.11
CA LYS A 100 -37.67 -31.69 42.31
C LYS A 100 -37.06 -30.89 41.15
N ALA A 101 -37.88 -30.20 40.35
CA ALA A 101 -37.41 -29.38 39.23
C ALA A 101 -36.44 -28.29 39.70
N ARG A 102 -36.71 -27.66 40.85
CA ARG A 102 -35.81 -26.72 41.50
C ARG A 102 -34.49 -27.37 41.91
N GLN A 103 -34.50 -28.54 42.55
CA GLN A 103 -33.26 -29.25 42.90
C GLN A 103 -32.44 -29.64 41.67
N ASP A 104 -33.09 -30.03 40.57
CA ASP A 104 -32.41 -30.41 39.34
C ASP A 104 -31.86 -29.17 38.58
N LEU A 105 -32.54 -28.03 38.66
CA LEU A 105 -32.00 -26.71 38.25
C LEU A 105 -30.79 -26.31 39.09
N GLU A 106 -30.87 -26.35 40.42
CA GLU A 106 -29.75 -26.01 41.32
C GLU A 106 -28.52 -26.95 41.11
N LYS A 107 -28.72 -28.18 40.62
CA LYS A 107 -27.64 -29.10 40.19
C LYS A 107 -27.08 -28.75 38.80
N ALA A 108 -27.89 -28.21 37.89
CA ALA A 108 -27.44 -27.74 36.59
C ALA A 108 -26.65 -26.42 36.70
N GLU A 109 -27.14 -25.48 37.51
CA GLU A 109 -26.46 -24.22 37.82
C GLU A 109 -25.08 -24.45 38.45
N LYS A 110 -24.96 -25.39 39.40
CA LYS A 110 -23.66 -25.76 39.99
C LYS A 110 -22.67 -26.28 38.95
N ARG A 111 -23.10 -27.18 38.06
CA ARG A 111 -22.24 -27.68 36.97
C ARG A 111 -21.87 -26.58 35.96
N ASN A 112 -22.79 -25.67 35.65
CA ASN A 112 -22.47 -24.52 34.81
C ASN A 112 -21.42 -23.60 35.46
N LEU A 113 -21.51 -23.37 36.78
CA LEU A 113 -20.51 -22.62 37.54
C LEU A 113 -19.16 -23.35 37.68
N GLU A 114 -19.16 -24.69 37.64
CA GLU A 114 -17.94 -25.51 37.58
C GLU A 114 -17.29 -25.39 36.19
N LEU A 115 -18.06 -25.59 35.11
CA LEU A 115 -17.60 -25.44 33.72
C LEU A 115 -17.09 -24.03 33.39
N VAL A 116 -17.69 -22.97 33.97
CA VAL A 116 -17.19 -21.59 33.82
C VAL A 116 -15.82 -21.44 34.49
N LYS A 117 -15.60 -22.00 35.68
CA LYS A 117 -14.28 -21.96 36.34
C LYS A 117 -13.23 -22.75 35.57
N GLU A 118 -13.58 -23.95 35.10
CA GLU A 118 -12.68 -24.75 34.25
C GLU A 118 -12.31 -24.00 32.97
N MET A 119 -13.26 -23.25 32.39
CA MET A 119 -13.03 -22.38 31.25
C MET A 119 -12.12 -21.19 31.59
N ASP A 120 -12.35 -20.51 32.72
CA ASP A 120 -11.51 -19.38 33.18
C ASP A 120 -10.07 -19.83 33.51
N ASP A 121 -9.90 -20.98 34.16
CA ASP A 121 -8.59 -21.58 34.45
C ASP A 121 -7.86 -22.02 33.15
N CYS A 122 -8.59 -22.56 32.17
CA CYS A 122 -8.04 -22.87 30.84
C CYS A 122 -7.61 -21.62 30.07
N HIS A 123 -8.38 -20.52 30.12
CA HIS A 123 -7.98 -19.26 29.51
C HIS A 123 -6.77 -18.65 30.23
N SER A 124 -6.78 -18.58 31.57
CA SER A 124 -5.66 -18.07 32.38
C SER A 124 -4.35 -18.84 32.12
N THR A 125 -4.41 -20.17 32.02
CA THR A 125 -3.21 -20.97 31.71
C THR A 125 -2.74 -20.81 30.26
N LEU A 126 -3.66 -20.68 29.30
CA LEU A 126 -3.33 -20.38 27.90
C LEU A 126 -2.71 -18.98 27.74
N GLU A 127 -3.32 -17.95 28.34
CA GLU A 127 -2.81 -16.58 28.36
C GLU A 127 -1.40 -16.54 28.94
N GLN A 128 -1.18 -17.12 30.13
CA GLN A 128 0.15 -17.21 30.73
C GLN A 128 1.17 -17.94 29.84
N LEU A 129 0.78 -18.97 29.09
CA LEU A 129 1.67 -19.69 28.17
C LEU A 129 2.02 -18.82 26.97
N THR A 130 1.04 -18.14 26.37
CA THR A 130 1.28 -17.22 25.24
C THR A 130 2.12 -16.03 25.66
N GLU A 131 1.88 -15.44 26.83
CA GLU A 131 2.64 -14.32 27.38
C GLU A 131 4.10 -14.71 27.65
N LYS A 132 4.35 -15.88 28.26
CA LYS A 132 5.70 -16.44 28.45
C LYS A 132 6.41 -16.68 27.12
N LYS A 133 5.70 -17.21 26.11
CA LYS A 133 6.24 -17.42 24.76
C LYS A 133 6.60 -16.09 24.07
N ILE A 134 5.76 -15.08 24.17
CA ILE A 134 6.02 -13.73 23.63
C ILE A 134 7.25 -13.12 24.31
N LYS A 135 7.29 -13.10 25.65
CA LYS A 135 8.44 -12.57 26.43
C LYS A 135 9.76 -13.28 26.09
N HIS A 136 9.73 -14.59 25.86
CA HIS A 136 10.92 -15.36 25.43
C HIS A 136 11.37 -14.98 24.02
N MET A 137 10.46 -14.92 23.04
CA MET A 137 10.79 -14.50 21.67
C MET A 137 11.31 -13.06 21.63
N GLU A 138 10.67 -12.14 22.35
CA GLU A 138 11.13 -10.76 22.49
C GLU A 138 12.55 -10.69 23.09
N GLN A 139 12.85 -11.51 24.10
CA GLN A 139 14.16 -11.54 24.71
C GLN A 139 15.22 -12.06 23.73
N GLU A 140 14.95 -13.11 22.96
CA GLU A 140 15.86 -13.57 21.92
C GLU A 140 16.09 -12.51 20.84
N TYR A 141 15.04 -11.82 20.37
CA TYR A 141 15.21 -10.73 19.39
C TYR A 141 15.99 -9.56 19.98
N ARG A 142 15.76 -9.20 21.26
CA ARG A 142 16.48 -8.16 21.99
C ARG A 142 17.97 -8.50 22.14
N GLU A 143 18.30 -9.75 22.44
CA GLU A 143 19.68 -10.25 22.52
C GLU A 143 20.37 -10.25 21.15
N ARG A 144 19.72 -10.76 20.09
CA ARG A 144 20.24 -10.74 18.71
C ARG A 144 20.46 -9.30 18.20
N LEU A 145 19.55 -8.37 18.51
CA LEU A 145 19.69 -6.95 18.18
C LEU A 145 20.83 -6.27 18.95
N ASN A 146 21.08 -6.67 20.20
CA ASN A 146 22.22 -6.17 20.98
C ASN A 146 23.56 -6.70 20.46
N LEU A 147 23.62 -7.99 20.08
CA LEU A 147 24.80 -8.58 19.43
C LEU A 147 25.12 -7.86 18.12
N LEU A 148 24.15 -7.78 17.18
CA LEU A 148 24.33 -7.09 15.90
C LEU A 148 24.69 -5.61 16.06
N ARG A 149 24.17 -4.94 17.09
CA ARG A 149 24.58 -3.58 17.46
C ARG A 149 26.06 -3.53 17.84
N SER A 150 26.51 -4.41 18.73
CA SER A 150 27.92 -4.47 19.16
C SER A 150 28.88 -4.87 18.03
N GLU A 151 28.46 -5.71 17.10
CA GLU A 151 29.20 -6.04 15.88
C GLU A 151 29.37 -4.79 15.00
N VAL A 152 28.29 -4.04 14.74
CA VAL A 152 28.32 -2.81 13.94
C VAL A 152 29.09 -1.68 14.65
N GLU A 153 29.07 -1.62 15.97
CA GLU A 153 29.87 -0.66 16.76
C GLU A 153 31.37 -1.02 16.68
N MET A 154 31.74 -2.30 16.82
CA MET A 154 33.11 -2.80 16.62
C MET A 154 33.63 -2.56 15.19
N GLU A 155 32.83 -2.83 14.15
CA GLU A 155 33.21 -2.52 12.76
C GLU A 155 33.47 -1.04 12.55
N ARG A 156 32.65 -0.15 13.14
CA ARG A 156 32.84 1.30 13.07
C ARG A 156 34.13 1.75 13.76
N GLU A 157 34.45 1.19 14.92
CA GLU A 157 35.70 1.48 15.63
C GLU A 157 36.92 1.03 14.80
N LEU A 158 36.89 -0.17 14.21
CA LEU A 158 37.95 -0.67 13.32
C LEU A 158 38.14 0.21 12.07
N PHE A 159 37.05 0.62 11.41
CA PHE A 159 37.14 1.56 10.28
C PHE A 159 37.67 2.94 10.70
N TRP A 160 37.28 3.43 11.88
CA TRP A 160 37.78 4.69 12.42
C TRP A 160 39.27 4.62 12.75
N GLU A 161 39.74 3.55 13.42
CA GLU A 161 41.16 3.31 13.65
C GLU A 161 41.95 3.24 12.35
N GLN A 162 41.45 2.52 11.34
CA GLN A 162 42.11 2.42 10.03
C GLN A 162 42.23 3.79 9.35
N ALA A 163 41.16 4.59 9.37
CA ALA A 163 41.19 5.95 8.82
C ALA A 163 42.14 6.88 9.58
N CYS A 164 42.24 6.74 10.91
CA CYS A 164 43.21 7.48 11.73
C CYS A 164 44.65 7.03 11.46
N ARG A 165 44.92 5.72 11.30
CA ARG A 165 46.25 5.19 10.91
C ARG A 165 46.67 5.71 9.53
N GLN A 166 45.78 5.66 8.54
CA GLN A 166 46.04 6.19 7.20
C GLN A 166 46.30 7.70 7.20
N ARG A 167 45.53 8.47 7.98
CA ARG A 167 45.74 9.91 8.15
C ARG A 167 47.11 10.22 8.77
N ALA A 168 47.48 9.53 9.84
CA ALA A 168 48.76 9.74 10.53
C ALA A 168 50.00 9.32 9.69
N VAL A 169 49.82 8.52 8.64
CA VAL A 169 50.86 8.28 7.62
C VAL A 169 50.92 9.46 6.65
N LEU A 170 49.79 9.87 6.07
CA LEU A 170 49.73 11.00 5.14
C LEU A 170 50.18 12.33 5.78
N GLU A 171 49.90 12.55 7.06
CA GLU A 171 50.39 13.70 7.83
C GLU A 171 51.92 13.72 7.90
N LYS A 172 52.57 12.57 8.13
CA LYS A 172 54.04 12.43 8.12
C LYS A 172 54.66 12.57 6.74
N ASP A 173 53.99 12.03 5.71
CA ASP A 173 54.44 12.19 4.32
C ASP A 173 54.41 13.67 3.90
N LEU A 174 53.39 14.42 4.34
CA LEU A 174 53.29 15.86 4.16
C LEU A 174 54.36 16.63 4.95
N GLU A 175 54.63 16.25 6.21
CA GLU A 175 55.74 16.81 7.00
C GLU A 175 57.11 16.59 6.33
N HIS A 176 57.35 15.39 5.78
CA HIS A 176 58.57 15.06 5.03
C HIS A 176 58.71 15.92 3.77
N LEU A 177 57.66 16.00 2.95
CA LEU A 177 57.67 16.80 1.72
C LEU A 177 57.86 18.30 2.00
N GLN A 178 57.30 18.83 3.10
CA GLN A 178 57.52 20.21 3.54
C GLN A 178 58.97 20.44 3.99
N ALA A 179 59.59 19.48 4.67
CA ALA A 179 61.01 19.55 5.06
C ALA A 179 61.95 19.47 3.84
N GLU A 180 61.63 18.61 2.86
CA GLU A 180 62.35 18.55 1.59
C GLU A 180 62.22 19.85 0.81
N GLU A 181 61.01 20.40 0.67
CA GLU A 181 60.75 21.68 0.02
C GLU A 181 61.56 22.80 0.68
N ALA A 182 61.52 22.93 2.01
CA ALA A 182 62.30 23.92 2.75
C ALA A 182 63.82 23.76 2.47
N SER A 183 64.33 22.53 2.41
CA SER A 183 65.74 22.27 2.07
C SER A 183 66.09 22.67 0.63
N LEU A 184 65.17 22.50 -0.31
CA LEU A 184 65.34 22.86 -1.73
C LEU A 184 65.25 24.37 -1.92
N GLN A 185 64.32 25.04 -1.22
CA GLN A 185 64.25 26.49 -1.15
C GLN A 185 65.54 27.08 -0.56
N GLU A 186 66.08 26.53 0.54
CA GLU A 186 67.35 26.97 1.10
C GLU A 186 68.50 26.83 0.08
N LYS A 187 68.68 25.63 -0.50
CA LYS A 187 69.69 25.37 -1.55
C LYS A 187 69.57 26.35 -2.71
N LEU A 188 68.34 26.67 -3.15
CA LEU A 188 68.08 27.68 -4.18
C LEU A 188 68.52 29.08 -3.73
N THR A 189 68.23 29.51 -2.50
CA THR A 189 68.70 30.82 -2.02
C THR A 189 70.23 30.89 -1.90
N LEU A 190 70.89 29.78 -1.55
CA LEU A 190 72.36 29.69 -1.50
C LEU A 190 72.95 29.77 -2.91
N ALA A 191 72.41 29.04 -3.88
CA ALA A 191 72.82 29.11 -5.28
C ALA A 191 72.60 30.52 -5.89
N LEU A 192 71.50 31.21 -5.54
CA LEU A 192 71.25 32.59 -5.94
C LEU A 192 72.24 33.58 -5.31
N LYS A 193 72.58 33.42 -4.02
CA LYS A 193 73.61 34.20 -3.35
C LYS A 193 74.98 34.01 -4.02
N GLU A 194 75.36 32.77 -4.31
CA GLU A 194 76.63 32.44 -4.96
C GLU A 194 76.70 32.96 -6.40
N ASN A 195 75.61 32.85 -7.17
CA ASN A 195 75.52 33.46 -8.50
C ASN A 195 75.71 35.00 -8.41
N SER A 196 75.10 35.66 -7.41
CA SER A 196 75.32 37.10 -7.17
C SER A 196 76.73 37.45 -6.68
N ARG A 197 77.48 36.49 -6.13
CA ARG A 197 78.89 36.62 -5.73
C ARG A 197 79.79 36.54 -6.98
N LEU A 198 79.61 35.48 -7.77
CA LEU A 198 80.32 35.25 -9.03
C LEU A 198 80.08 36.37 -10.05
N GLN A 199 78.86 36.92 -10.14
CA GLN A 199 78.56 38.08 -10.98
C GLN A 199 79.39 39.32 -10.60
N LYS A 200 79.64 39.55 -9.30
CA LYS A 200 80.49 40.66 -8.83
C LYS A 200 81.97 40.40 -9.13
N GLU A 201 82.44 39.17 -8.93
CA GLU A 201 83.81 38.77 -9.29
C GLU A 201 84.06 38.92 -10.80
N ILE A 202 83.08 38.57 -11.65
CA ILE A 202 83.16 38.78 -13.11
C ILE A 202 83.26 40.28 -13.43
N ILE A 203 82.46 41.13 -12.79
CA ILE A 203 82.54 42.59 -12.99
C ILE A 203 83.93 43.12 -12.57
N GLU A 204 84.41 42.76 -11.38
CA GLU A 204 85.72 43.19 -10.86
C GLU A 204 86.89 42.70 -11.75
N VAL A 205 86.79 41.49 -12.31
CA VAL A 205 87.77 40.96 -13.27
C VAL A 205 87.70 41.68 -14.61
N VAL A 206 86.51 42.02 -15.12
CA VAL A 206 86.35 42.82 -16.35
C VAL A 206 86.85 44.25 -16.17
N GLU A 207 86.64 44.86 -15.02
CA GLU A 207 87.19 46.18 -14.68
C GLU A 207 88.72 46.15 -14.70
N LYS A 208 89.34 45.21 -13.97
CA LYS A 208 90.80 45.00 -13.94
C LYS A 208 91.38 44.66 -15.32
N LEU A 209 90.67 43.85 -16.12
CA LEU A 209 91.04 43.57 -17.51
C LEU A 209 91.10 44.88 -18.30
N SER A 210 90.05 45.70 -18.23
CA SER A 210 90.02 47.00 -18.91
C SER A 210 91.11 47.96 -18.44
N GLU A 211 91.54 47.89 -17.18
CA GLU A 211 92.68 48.67 -16.67
C GLU A 211 94.01 48.16 -17.23
N SER A 212 94.20 46.84 -17.29
CA SER A 212 95.38 46.24 -17.91
C SER A 212 95.45 46.50 -19.43
N GLU A 213 94.32 46.49 -20.14
CA GLU A 213 94.23 46.90 -21.55
C GLU A 213 94.62 48.37 -21.74
N LYS A 214 94.11 49.28 -20.87
CA LYS A 214 94.51 50.69 -20.87
C LYS A 214 96.01 50.88 -20.55
N LEU A 215 96.62 50.01 -19.76
CA LEU A 215 98.05 50.02 -19.48
C LEU A 215 98.86 49.47 -20.66
N VAL A 216 98.42 48.39 -21.30
CA VAL A 216 99.05 47.84 -22.53
C VAL A 216 99.01 48.87 -23.65
N LEU A 217 97.88 49.55 -23.87
CA LEU A 217 97.76 50.61 -24.88
C LEU A 217 98.71 51.79 -24.60
N LYS A 218 98.91 52.18 -23.33
CA LYS A 218 99.93 53.18 -22.96
C LYS A 218 101.34 52.71 -23.31
N LEU A 219 101.71 51.50 -22.87
CA LEU A 219 103.04 50.93 -23.13
C LEU A 219 103.30 50.71 -24.63
N GLN A 220 102.27 50.44 -25.43
CA GLN A 220 102.36 50.39 -26.89
C GLN A 220 102.65 51.78 -27.48
N ASN A 221 101.96 52.83 -27.04
CA ASN A 221 102.22 54.20 -27.46
C ASN A 221 103.62 54.69 -27.01
N ASP A 222 104.03 54.37 -25.79
CA ASP A 222 105.35 54.72 -25.24
C ASP A 222 106.47 53.99 -26.03
N LEU A 223 106.25 52.72 -26.40
CA LEU A 223 107.17 51.98 -27.26
C LEU A 223 107.23 52.56 -28.68
N GLU A 224 106.09 52.94 -29.28
CA GLU A 224 106.07 53.58 -30.60
C GLU A 224 106.81 54.94 -30.57
N PHE A 225 106.65 55.72 -29.50
CA PHE A 225 107.39 56.96 -29.28
C PHE A 225 108.91 56.71 -29.21
N VAL A 226 109.36 55.75 -28.39
CA VAL A 226 110.80 55.41 -28.27
C VAL A 226 111.35 54.86 -29.59
N LEU A 227 110.60 54.03 -30.32
CA LEU A 227 111.01 53.54 -31.64
C LEU A 227 111.21 54.68 -32.63
N LYS A 228 110.29 55.66 -32.68
CA LYS A 228 110.43 56.87 -33.49
C LYS A 228 111.65 57.69 -33.09
N GLU A 229 111.79 57.99 -31.79
CA GLU A 229 112.89 58.81 -31.26
C GLU A 229 114.28 58.21 -31.54
N LYS A 230 114.42 56.88 -31.51
CA LYS A 230 115.73 56.20 -31.69
C LYS A 230 116.02 55.76 -33.12
N LEU A 231 115.01 55.43 -33.93
CA LEU A 231 115.24 54.85 -35.27
C LEU A 231 115.12 55.85 -36.42
N GLU A 232 114.28 56.90 -36.33
CA GLU A 232 114.20 57.89 -37.42
C GLU A 232 115.55 58.58 -37.72
N PRO A 233 116.34 59.03 -36.72
CA PRO A 233 117.65 59.66 -36.98
C PRO A 233 118.65 58.73 -37.68
N GLN A 234 118.70 57.45 -37.31
CA GLN A 234 119.60 56.49 -37.94
C GLN A 234 119.12 56.07 -39.34
N SER A 235 117.81 55.92 -39.54
CA SER A 235 117.24 55.56 -40.84
C SER A 235 117.48 56.64 -41.91
N THR A 236 117.39 57.91 -41.54
CA THR A 236 117.62 59.04 -42.46
C THR A 236 119.10 59.17 -42.83
N GLU A 237 120.02 58.94 -41.91
CA GLU A 237 121.47 58.95 -42.20
C GLU A 237 121.91 57.73 -43.05
N LEU A 238 121.31 56.56 -42.82
CA LEU A 238 121.55 55.36 -43.64
C LEU A 238 121.02 55.50 -45.08
N LEU A 239 119.86 56.12 -45.29
CA LEU A 239 119.31 56.36 -46.64
C LEU A 239 120.26 57.22 -47.50
N VAL A 240 120.89 58.24 -46.90
CA VAL A 240 121.89 59.08 -47.59
C VAL A 240 123.14 58.28 -47.99
N GLN A 241 123.56 57.31 -47.18
CA GLN A 241 124.67 56.41 -47.54
C GLN A 241 124.27 55.43 -48.65
N GLU A 242 123.04 54.90 -48.61
CA GLU A 242 122.54 53.98 -49.64
C GLU A 242 122.45 54.65 -51.02
N GLU A 243 122.05 55.94 -51.09
CA GLU A 243 122.09 56.72 -52.34
C GLU A 243 123.52 56.90 -52.87
N GLN A 244 124.51 57.15 -52.00
CA GLN A 244 125.92 57.27 -52.41
C GLN A 244 126.47 55.96 -53.00
N PHE A 245 126.21 54.81 -52.36
CA PHE A 245 126.63 53.50 -52.91
C PHE A 245 125.95 53.20 -54.25
N LYS A 246 124.68 53.59 -54.41
CA LYS A 246 123.89 53.44 -55.64
C LYS A 246 124.40 54.32 -56.80
N GLU A 247 125.10 55.41 -56.50
CA GLU A 247 125.78 56.24 -57.50
C GLU A 247 127.14 55.66 -57.90
N ILE A 248 127.93 55.19 -56.93
CA ILE A 248 129.21 54.49 -57.17
C ILE A 248 129.00 53.24 -58.04
N LEU A 249 127.95 52.45 -57.79
CA LEU A 249 127.65 51.25 -58.59
C LEU A 249 127.44 51.57 -60.08
N LYS A 250 126.78 52.68 -60.41
CA LYS A 250 126.56 53.11 -61.81
C LYS A 250 127.87 53.47 -62.52
N GLU A 251 128.84 54.07 -61.83
CA GLU A 251 130.18 54.32 -62.40
C GLU A 251 130.89 53.00 -62.77
N TYR A 252 130.78 51.99 -61.91
CA TYR A 252 131.40 50.68 -62.17
C TYR A 252 130.68 49.93 -63.29
N GLU A 253 129.34 49.98 -63.35
CA GLU A 253 128.57 49.45 -64.49
C GLU A 253 128.95 50.10 -65.83
N LEU A 254 129.28 51.40 -65.82
CA LEU A 254 129.75 52.11 -67.02
C LEU A 254 131.14 51.62 -67.44
N LYS A 255 132.09 51.53 -66.50
CA LYS A 255 133.46 51.01 -66.75
C LYS A 255 133.46 49.56 -67.26
N CYS A 256 132.54 48.72 -66.77
CA CYS A 256 132.37 47.36 -67.30
C CYS A 256 131.90 47.35 -68.76
N ARG A 257 131.12 48.34 -69.18
CA ARG A 257 130.61 48.48 -70.56
C ARG A 257 131.73 48.89 -71.52
N ASP A 258 132.50 49.93 -71.19
CA ASP A 258 133.68 50.37 -71.95
C ASP A 258 134.73 49.24 -72.13
N LEU A 259 134.85 48.34 -71.15
CA LEU A 259 135.73 47.16 -71.22
C LEU A 259 135.15 46.03 -72.06
N GLN A 260 133.82 45.93 -72.17
CA GLN A 260 133.16 44.95 -73.03
C GLN A 260 133.26 45.37 -74.50
N ASP A 261 132.96 46.63 -74.83
CA ASP A 261 133.07 47.18 -76.19
C ASP A 261 134.50 46.97 -76.76
N ARG A 262 135.53 47.16 -75.93
CA ARG A 262 136.94 46.89 -76.29
C ARG A 262 137.28 45.41 -76.50
N ASN A 263 136.65 44.50 -75.77
CA ASN A 263 136.82 43.07 -76.03
C ASN A 263 136.16 42.68 -77.36
N ASP A 264 135.00 43.26 -77.67
CA ASP A 264 134.29 43.01 -78.93
C ASP A 264 135.06 43.57 -80.15
N GLU A 265 135.72 44.73 -80.03
CA GLU A 265 136.69 45.23 -81.04
C GLU A 265 137.87 44.26 -81.26
N LEU A 266 138.45 43.73 -80.19
CA LEU A 266 139.57 42.77 -80.27
C LEU A 266 139.13 41.42 -80.84
N GLN A 267 137.93 40.95 -80.49
CA GLN A 267 137.31 39.75 -81.01
C GLN A 267 137.11 39.84 -82.53
N ALA A 268 136.57 40.96 -83.02
CA ALA A 268 136.42 41.23 -84.45
C ALA A 268 137.77 41.26 -85.21
N ALA A 269 138.82 41.78 -84.58
CA ALA A 269 140.18 41.77 -85.15
C ALA A 269 140.77 40.35 -85.26
N ILE A 270 140.47 39.47 -84.30
CA ILE A 270 140.87 38.04 -84.34
C ILE A 270 140.11 37.30 -85.45
N GLU A 271 138.80 37.51 -85.56
CA GLU A 271 137.97 36.89 -86.60
C GLU A 271 138.40 37.32 -88.03
N GLY A 272 138.77 38.59 -88.20
CA GLY A 272 139.35 39.11 -89.45
C GLY A 272 140.67 38.45 -89.86
N LEU A 273 141.46 37.93 -88.91
CA LEU A 273 142.69 37.18 -89.18
C LEU A 273 142.43 35.69 -89.46
N GLN A 274 141.35 35.11 -88.92
CA GLN A 274 140.96 33.72 -89.15
C GLN A 274 140.42 33.48 -90.57
N ALA A 275 139.97 34.52 -91.28
CA ALA A 275 139.39 34.45 -92.62
C ALA A 275 140.35 34.05 -93.78
N ARG A 276 141.56 33.52 -93.50
CA ARG A 276 142.60 33.24 -94.52
C ARG A 276 142.90 31.76 -94.81
N LEU A 277 142.28 30.80 -94.11
CA LEU A 277 142.26 29.37 -94.51
C LEU A 277 140.89 28.70 -94.19
N PRO A 278 140.51 27.59 -94.86
CA PRO A 278 139.10 27.35 -95.19
C PRO A 278 138.36 26.23 -94.43
N LEU A 279 137.07 26.51 -94.09
CA LEU A 279 135.86 25.66 -94.08
C LEU A 279 135.87 24.28 -93.34
N SER A 280 134.78 23.80 -92.70
CA SER A 280 133.33 24.09 -92.87
C SER A 280 132.46 23.77 -91.63
N TRP A 281 131.40 24.57 -91.38
CA TRP A 281 129.98 24.21 -91.07
C TRP A 281 129.65 23.25 -89.87
N HIS A 282 128.59 23.40 -89.04
CA HIS A 282 127.47 24.36 -88.90
C HIS A 282 126.66 24.12 -87.57
N GLY A 283 125.81 25.08 -87.14
CA GLY A 283 124.50 24.95 -86.39
C GLY A 283 124.41 24.09 -85.10
N GLN A 284 124.06 24.54 -83.87
CA GLN A 284 123.26 25.67 -83.29
C GLN A 284 121.69 25.50 -83.33
N PRO A 285 120.84 26.13 -82.46
CA PRO A 285 120.57 25.82 -81.02
C PRO A 285 119.07 25.99 -80.53
N HIS A 286 118.83 26.43 -79.26
CA HIS A 286 117.61 27.01 -78.59
C HIS A 286 116.66 26.10 -77.73
N ALA A 287 115.69 26.64 -76.92
CA ALA A 287 115.80 27.35 -75.60
C ALA A 287 114.45 27.77 -74.89
N SER A 288 114.34 27.63 -73.55
CA SER A 288 113.52 28.43 -72.54
C SER A 288 111.93 28.37 -72.50
N PRO A 289 111.14 29.18 -71.70
CA PRO A 289 110.69 28.89 -70.28
C PRO A 289 109.23 29.31 -69.79
N ASN A 290 108.84 29.06 -68.50
CA ASN A 290 107.78 29.69 -67.59
C ASN A 290 106.23 29.53 -67.84
N GLY A 291 105.24 29.81 -66.92
CA GLY A 291 105.18 29.98 -65.42
C GLY A 291 103.93 30.71 -64.75
N TRP A 292 103.47 30.25 -63.54
CA TRP A 292 102.77 30.96 -62.37
C TRP A 292 101.21 31.37 -62.26
N LEU A 293 100.53 31.06 -61.10
CA LEU A 293 99.39 31.71 -60.29
C LEU A 293 97.80 31.55 -60.54
N LEU A 294 96.90 32.20 -59.71
CA LEU A 294 95.46 31.84 -59.24
C LEU A 294 94.52 33.09 -58.85
N PRO A 295 93.32 33.16 -58.10
CA PRO A 295 92.12 32.31 -57.65
C PRO A 295 90.64 32.97 -57.40
N ARG A 296 89.58 32.19 -56.94
CA ARG A 296 88.43 32.48 -55.93
C ARG A 296 86.94 33.05 -56.20
N HIS A 297 85.84 32.41 -55.62
CA HIS A 297 84.45 32.84 -55.06
C HIS A 297 83.05 33.06 -55.81
N GLY A 298 81.82 32.85 -55.16
CA GLY A 298 80.38 33.22 -55.57
C GLY A 298 79.09 32.50 -54.91
N GLN A 299 77.79 32.99 -54.94
CA GLN A 299 76.52 32.38 -54.28
C GLN A 299 75.00 32.90 -54.56
N THR A 300 73.89 32.06 -54.43
CA THR A 300 72.42 32.25 -53.94
C THR A 300 71.09 32.66 -54.79
N GLY A 301 69.82 32.13 -54.50
CA GLY A 301 68.41 32.59 -54.96
C GLY A 301 67.07 31.70 -54.72
N ILE A 302 65.76 32.19 -54.69
CA ILE A 302 64.44 31.46 -54.27
C ILE A 302 63.00 32.03 -54.74
N ILE A 303 61.80 31.33 -54.57
CA ILE A 303 60.30 31.72 -54.32
C ILE A 303 59.10 31.14 -55.23
N CYS A 304 57.72 31.32 -55.07
CA CYS A 304 56.58 30.54 -54.38
C CYS A 304 55.07 30.70 -54.97
N ILE A 305 53.93 30.38 -54.22
CA ILE A 305 52.38 30.60 -54.33
C ILE A 305 51.40 29.66 -55.19
N LEU A 306 50.01 29.49 -55.18
CA LEU A 306 48.69 30.04 -54.62
C LEU A 306 47.36 29.13 -54.85
N GLY A 307 46.13 29.32 -54.20
CA GLY A 307 44.75 28.74 -54.58
C GLY A 307 43.48 28.88 -53.62
N ASP A 308 42.18 28.83 -54.07
CA ASP A 308 40.92 29.40 -53.38
C ASP A 308 39.46 28.82 -53.73
N SER A 309 38.33 29.02 -52.94
CA SER A 309 36.84 28.80 -53.28
C SER A 309 35.70 29.03 -52.19
N THR A 310 34.37 29.02 -52.53
CA THR A 310 33.17 29.61 -51.81
C THR A 310 31.91 28.72 -51.44
N PRO A 311 30.89 29.20 -50.65
CA PRO A 311 29.86 28.37 -49.93
C PRO A 311 28.36 28.46 -50.39
N VAL A 312 27.43 27.84 -49.63
CA VAL A 312 25.96 27.70 -49.81
C VAL A 312 25.16 28.71 -48.94
N SER A 313 24.09 28.29 -48.24
CA SER A 313 23.03 29.16 -47.70
C SER A 313 23.42 29.80 -46.35
N ILE A 314 24.33 30.77 -46.44
CA ILE A 314 24.96 31.59 -45.40
C ILE A 314 24.47 31.32 -43.98
N GLU A 315 23.27 31.74 -43.55
CA GLU A 315 22.90 31.72 -42.13
C GLU A 315 22.66 30.30 -41.57
N MET A 316 21.97 29.42 -42.33
CA MET A 316 21.76 28.02 -41.91
C MET A 316 23.01 27.17 -42.14
N GLU A 317 23.79 27.45 -43.19
CA GLU A 317 25.06 26.77 -43.38
C GLU A 317 26.08 27.19 -42.33
N ILE A 318 26.29 28.48 -42.06
CA ILE A 318 27.18 28.94 -40.99
C ILE A 318 26.77 28.35 -39.64
N MET A 319 25.48 28.26 -39.29
CA MET A 319 25.09 27.63 -38.03
C MET A 319 25.37 26.11 -38.00
N MET A 320 25.10 25.40 -39.11
CA MET A 320 25.34 23.96 -39.17
C MET A 320 26.84 23.62 -39.31
N GLU A 321 27.60 24.47 -39.99
CA GLU A 321 29.03 24.34 -40.19
C GLU A 321 29.79 24.80 -38.95
N GLN A 322 29.41 25.86 -38.25
CA GLN A 322 29.95 26.17 -36.92
C GLN A 322 29.71 25.02 -35.93
N MET A 323 28.53 24.38 -35.97
CA MET A 323 28.25 23.23 -35.11
C MET A 323 29.09 21.99 -35.51
N LYS A 324 29.32 21.76 -36.82
CA LYS A 324 30.25 20.73 -37.29
C LYS A 324 31.69 21.07 -36.96
N GLU A 325 32.16 22.28 -37.24
CA GLU A 325 33.50 22.81 -36.93
C GLU A 325 33.77 22.66 -35.44
N HIS A 326 32.88 23.07 -34.54
CA HIS A 326 33.07 22.86 -33.11
C HIS A 326 33.13 21.36 -32.72
N TYR A 327 32.36 20.49 -33.39
CA TYR A 327 32.44 19.04 -33.15
C TYR A 327 33.71 18.41 -33.75
N GLN A 328 34.17 18.91 -34.89
CA GLN A 328 35.34 18.48 -35.64
C GLN A 328 36.62 18.96 -34.96
N ASP A 329 36.66 20.20 -34.46
CA ASP A 329 37.72 20.75 -33.61
C ASP A 329 37.78 20.02 -32.28
N LEU A 330 36.66 19.76 -31.60
CA LEU A 330 36.65 19.00 -30.36
C LEU A 330 37.17 17.56 -30.61
N LYS A 331 36.77 16.95 -31.72
CA LYS A 331 37.29 15.66 -32.17
C LYS A 331 38.79 15.72 -32.48
N ILE A 332 39.26 16.70 -33.26
CA ILE A 332 40.67 16.90 -33.61
C ILE A 332 41.50 17.17 -32.36
N GLN A 333 41.00 17.92 -31.38
CA GLN A 333 41.66 18.16 -30.09
C GLN A 333 41.76 16.88 -29.26
N MET A 334 40.71 16.06 -29.22
CA MET A 334 40.75 14.76 -28.54
C MET A 334 41.67 13.77 -29.26
N GLU A 335 41.58 13.63 -30.58
CA GLU A 335 42.48 12.81 -31.39
C GLU A 335 43.93 13.29 -31.26
N THR A 336 44.19 14.59 -31.24
CA THR A 336 45.54 15.15 -31.02
C THR A 336 46.06 14.83 -29.61
N LYS A 337 45.23 14.90 -28.57
CA LYS A 337 45.63 14.50 -27.21
C LYS A 337 45.84 13.00 -27.07
N VAL A 338 45.00 12.16 -27.68
CA VAL A 338 45.20 10.70 -27.71
C VAL A 338 46.49 10.36 -28.44
N ASN A 339 46.69 10.89 -29.66
CA ASN A 339 47.93 10.72 -30.44
C ASN A 339 49.18 11.22 -29.69
N TYR A 340 49.06 12.29 -28.90
CA TYR A 340 50.15 12.78 -28.03
C TYR A 340 50.50 11.74 -26.96
N TYR A 341 49.53 11.30 -26.16
CA TYR A 341 49.77 10.34 -25.07
C TYR A 341 50.18 8.96 -25.59
N GLU A 342 49.63 8.49 -26.71
CA GLU A 342 50.09 7.26 -27.38
C GLU A 342 51.55 7.38 -27.80
N ARG A 343 51.96 8.52 -28.37
CA ARG A 343 53.34 8.76 -28.80
C ARG A 343 54.30 8.90 -27.61
N GLU A 344 53.86 9.50 -26.50
CA GLU A 344 54.60 9.59 -25.24
C GLU A 344 54.83 8.20 -24.64
N ILE A 345 53.76 7.38 -24.54
CA ILE A 345 53.82 5.98 -24.12
C ILE A 345 54.75 5.17 -25.05
N GLU A 346 54.70 5.40 -26.36
CA GLU A 346 55.51 4.67 -27.34
C GLU A 346 57.00 5.08 -27.30
N MET A 347 57.33 6.32 -26.93
CA MET A 347 58.70 6.72 -26.60
C MET A 347 59.16 6.07 -25.30
N MET A 348 58.34 6.12 -24.24
CA MET A 348 58.63 5.52 -22.94
C MET A 348 58.91 4.01 -23.05
N LYS A 349 58.12 3.26 -23.83
CA LYS A 349 58.38 1.84 -24.16
C LYS A 349 59.74 1.63 -24.82
N LYS A 350 60.13 2.50 -25.77
CA LYS A 350 61.42 2.41 -26.48
C LYS A 350 62.59 2.69 -25.55
N ASP A 351 62.46 3.65 -24.64
CA ASP A 351 63.48 3.93 -23.63
C ASP A 351 63.61 2.81 -22.61
N PHE A 352 62.50 2.19 -22.17
CA PHE A 352 62.56 0.97 -21.34
C PHE A 352 63.19 -0.22 -22.08
N ALA A 353 62.87 -0.43 -23.36
CA ALA A 353 63.48 -1.48 -24.18
C ALA A 353 64.99 -1.24 -24.40
N LYS A 354 65.40 0.02 -24.59
CA LYS A 354 66.80 0.44 -24.68
C LYS A 354 67.54 0.19 -23.36
N LYS A 355 67.03 0.70 -22.22
CA LYS A 355 67.61 0.49 -20.88
C LYS A 355 67.73 -1.00 -20.54
N LYS A 356 66.73 -1.82 -20.89
CA LYS A 356 66.79 -3.27 -20.71
C LYS A 356 67.93 -3.90 -21.52
N LYS A 357 68.12 -3.49 -22.77
CA LYS A 357 69.22 -4.00 -23.62
C LYS A 357 70.59 -3.54 -23.11
N GLU A 358 70.71 -2.29 -22.65
CA GLU A 358 71.93 -1.75 -22.06
C GLU A 358 72.30 -2.51 -20.77
N MET A 359 71.32 -2.79 -19.91
CA MET A 359 71.50 -3.62 -18.70
C MET A 359 71.89 -5.07 -19.05
N GLU A 360 71.27 -5.69 -20.05
CA GLU A 360 71.63 -7.03 -20.52
C GLU A 360 73.06 -7.08 -21.10
N GLN A 361 73.50 -6.02 -21.78
CA GLN A 361 74.86 -5.89 -22.29
C GLN A 361 75.89 -5.65 -21.17
N ALA A 362 75.55 -4.82 -20.18
CA ALA A 362 76.39 -4.61 -19.00
C ALA A 362 76.59 -5.91 -18.20
N PHE A 363 75.51 -6.65 -17.93
CA PHE A 363 75.58 -7.94 -17.24
C PHE A 363 76.41 -8.98 -18.01
N LYS A 364 76.30 -9.03 -19.35
CA LYS A 364 77.14 -9.90 -20.19
C LYS A 364 78.62 -9.53 -20.13
N LEU A 365 78.95 -8.24 -20.09
CA LEU A 365 80.32 -7.76 -19.93
C LEU A 365 80.87 -8.14 -18.54
N GLU A 366 80.09 -7.89 -17.48
CA GLU A 366 80.44 -8.22 -16.10
C GLU A 366 80.70 -9.73 -15.91
N VAL A 367 79.82 -10.59 -16.45
CA VAL A 367 80.04 -12.04 -16.47
C VAL A 367 81.36 -12.40 -17.19
N SER A 368 81.64 -11.84 -18.37
CA SER A 368 82.90 -12.14 -19.07
C SER A 368 84.15 -11.70 -18.30
N VAL A 369 84.10 -10.54 -17.62
CA VAL A 369 85.21 -10.06 -16.76
C VAL A 369 85.39 -10.96 -15.54
N LEU A 370 84.31 -11.47 -14.94
CA LEU A 370 84.37 -12.42 -13.83
C LEU A 370 84.90 -13.81 -14.27
N GLU A 371 84.59 -14.25 -15.49
CA GLU A 371 85.15 -15.49 -16.07
C GLU A 371 86.64 -15.34 -16.40
N ASP A 372 87.07 -14.21 -16.95
CA ASP A 372 88.49 -13.87 -17.14
C ASP A 372 89.23 -13.79 -15.79
N GLN A 373 88.64 -13.18 -14.76
CA GLN A 373 89.23 -13.17 -13.41
C GLN A 373 89.34 -14.57 -12.83
N ARG A 374 88.31 -15.41 -13.01
CA ARG A 374 88.31 -16.81 -12.53
C ARG A 374 89.42 -17.62 -13.18
N THR A 375 89.57 -17.56 -14.50
CA THR A 375 90.61 -18.30 -15.23
C THR A 375 92.03 -17.80 -14.92
N ASN A 376 92.22 -16.50 -14.69
CA ASN A 376 93.49 -15.96 -14.21
C ASN A 376 93.84 -16.45 -12.79
N LEU A 377 92.86 -16.55 -11.88
CA LEU A 377 93.06 -17.10 -10.54
C LEU A 377 93.33 -18.62 -10.57
N GLU A 378 92.62 -19.37 -11.42
CA GLU A 378 92.88 -20.80 -11.68
C GLU A 378 94.34 -21.00 -12.17
N ALA A 379 94.80 -20.21 -13.14
CA ALA A 379 96.17 -20.26 -13.65
C ALA A 379 97.23 -19.85 -12.61
N LEU A 380 96.93 -18.88 -11.74
CA LEU A 380 97.81 -18.49 -10.63
C LEU A 380 97.89 -19.60 -9.56
N HIS A 381 96.77 -20.28 -9.29
CA HIS A 381 96.72 -21.39 -8.33
C HIS A 381 97.52 -22.61 -8.81
N VAL A 382 97.44 -22.95 -10.10
CA VAL A 382 98.31 -24.00 -10.68
C VAL A 382 99.78 -23.65 -10.49
N LYS A 383 100.20 -22.43 -10.86
CA LYS A 383 101.59 -21.97 -10.69
C LYS A 383 102.06 -22.00 -9.22
N SER A 384 101.20 -21.64 -8.26
CA SER A 384 101.58 -21.70 -6.85
C SER A 384 101.70 -23.14 -6.33
N GLN A 385 100.86 -24.08 -6.78
CA GLN A 385 101.03 -25.50 -6.51
C GLN A 385 102.35 -26.05 -7.08
N GLU A 386 102.74 -25.64 -8.29
CA GLU A 386 104.00 -26.06 -8.91
C GLU A 386 105.23 -25.54 -8.15
N VAL A 387 105.19 -24.28 -7.68
CA VAL A 387 106.25 -23.70 -6.83
C VAL A 387 106.31 -24.40 -5.47
N ILE A 388 105.17 -24.68 -4.83
CA ILE A 388 105.12 -25.40 -3.55
C ILE A 388 105.75 -26.80 -3.71
N ARG A 389 105.43 -27.53 -4.79
CA ARG A 389 106.05 -28.84 -5.11
C ARG A 389 107.56 -28.71 -5.27
N GLY A 390 108.03 -27.77 -6.10
CA GLY A 390 109.47 -27.56 -6.31
C GLY A 390 110.25 -27.17 -5.05
N LEU A 391 109.62 -26.42 -4.13
CA LEU A 391 110.20 -26.10 -2.82
C LEU A 391 110.20 -27.31 -1.88
N GLN A 392 109.19 -28.18 -1.92
CA GLN A 392 109.17 -29.44 -1.18
C GLN A 392 110.26 -30.42 -1.67
N ASP A 393 110.51 -30.47 -2.97
CA ASP A 393 111.59 -31.27 -3.57
C ASP A 393 112.97 -30.73 -3.13
N GLN A 394 113.19 -29.42 -3.17
CA GLN A 394 114.44 -28.77 -2.71
C GLN A 394 114.67 -28.91 -1.20
N LEU A 395 113.62 -28.93 -0.38
CA LEU A 395 113.74 -29.11 1.06
C LEU A 395 114.17 -30.55 1.43
N GLN A 396 113.86 -31.54 0.60
CA GLN A 396 114.32 -32.93 0.78
C GLN A 396 115.77 -33.15 0.32
N SER A 397 116.30 -32.34 -0.60
CA SER A 397 117.63 -32.56 -1.19
C SER A 397 118.81 -31.93 -0.43
N THR A 398 118.55 -31.10 0.58
CA THR A 398 119.55 -30.09 1.02
C THR A 398 119.98 -30.24 2.48
N THR A 399 120.56 -31.39 2.81
CA THR A 399 121.33 -31.58 4.05
C THR A 399 122.76 -31.03 3.90
N HIS A 400 123.27 -30.42 5.00
CA HIS A 400 124.65 -29.96 5.27
C HIS A 400 124.98 -28.46 5.05
N THR A 401 125.52 -27.88 6.14
CA THR A 401 126.21 -26.58 6.34
C THR A 401 127.71 -26.67 5.94
N PRO A 402 128.58 -25.62 6.00
CA PRO A 402 128.53 -24.28 6.66
C PRO A 402 128.66 -23.07 5.67
N GLU A 403 128.46 -21.78 6.00
CA GLU A 403 128.58 -20.98 7.24
C GLU A 403 129.99 -20.40 7.52
N LEU A 404 130.32 -19.25 6.88
CA LEU A 404 131.32 -18.27 7.40
C LEU A 404 131.24 -16.87 6.76
N GLU A 405 130.85 -16.72 5.49
CA GLU A 405 130.57 -15.39 4.86
C GLU A 405 129.18 -14.82 5.24
N ARG A 406 128.58 -15.36 6.30
CA ARG A 406 127.16 -15.16 6.62
C ARG A 406 126.88 -13.78 7.22
N VAL A 407 127.58 -13.38 8.28
CA VAL A 407 127.13 -12.29 9.19
C VAL A 407 126.89 -10.93 8.51
N GLU A 408 127.75 -10.48 7.60
CA GLU A 408 127.59 -9.14 6.97
C GLU A 408 126.49 -9.13 5.90
N MET A 409 126.45 -10.17 5.06
CA MET A 409 125.34 -10.39 4.12
C MET A 409 124.03 -10.64 4.87
N GLU A 410 124.06 -11.38 5.99
CA GLU A 410 122.91 -11.58 6.87
C GLU A 410 122.45 -10.28 7.52
N GLN A 411 123.31 -9.30 7.83
CA GLN A 411 122.83 -8.00 8.31
C GLN A 411 122.07 -7.25 7.20
N TYR A 412 122.60 -7.21 5.97
CA TYR A 412 121.90 -6.57 4.87
C TYR A 412 120.62 -7.31 4.46
N TYR A 413 120.65 -8.65 4.40
CA TYR A 413 119.48 -9.48 4.13
C TYR A 413 118.49 -9.50 5.28
N THR A 414 118.88 -9.52 6.56
CA THR A 414 117.91 -9.42 7.67
C THR A 414 117.30 -8.03 7.76
N GLN A 415 118.00 -6.96 7.37
CA GLN A 415 117.39 -5.63 7.29
C GLN A 415 116.41 -5.53 6.10
N ALA A 416 116.74 -6.08 4.94
CA ALA A 416 115.82 -6.17 3.80
C ALA A 416 114.63 -7.12 4.07
N LEU A 417 114.87 -8.27 4.70
CA LEU A 417 113.85 -9.26 5.07
C LEU A 417 112.99 -8.78 6.24
N SER A 418 113.50 -8.01 7.20
CA SER A 418 112.66 -7.37 8.23
C SER A 418 111.78 -6.27 7.64
N GLY A 419 112.29 -5.49 6.67
CA GLY A 419 111.46 -4.59 5.86
C GLY A 419 110.34 -5.34 5.11
N LEU A 420 110.70 -6.40 4.37
CA LEU A 420 109.73 -7.20 3.61
C LEU A 420 108.75 -7.97 4.49
N THR A 421 109.17 -8.53 5.62
CA THR A 421 108.27 -9.23 6.56
C THR A 421 107.40 -8.27 7.34
N HIS A 422 107.86 -7.05 7.65
CA HIS A 422 107.01 -6.01 8.20
C HIS A 422 105.95 -5.57 7.18
N TRP A 423 106.32 -5.39 5.91
CA TRP A 423 105.38 -5.05 4.84
C TRP A 423 104.38 -6.18 4.58
N LEU A 424 104.83 -7.44 4.51
CA LEU A 424 103.96 -8.63 4.39
C LEU A 424 103.07 -8.82 5.61
N ALA A 425 103.53 -8.49 6.83
CA ALA A 425 102.68 -8.48 8.02
C ALA A 425 101.61 -7.38 7.91
N GLN A 426 101.98 -6.16 7.51
CA GLN A 426 101.04 -5.06 7.31
C GLN A 426 100.00 -5.35 6.19
N GLU A 427 100.40 -6.00 5.11
CA GLU A 427 99.51 -6.43 4.03
C GLU A 427 98.58 -7.57 4.48
N LYS A 428 99.12 -8.54 5.25
CA LYS A 428 98.34 -9.61 5.87
C LYS A 428 97.31 -9.06 6.86
N ASP A 429 97.72 -8.15 7.74
CA ASP A 429 96.84 -7.56 8.76
C ASP A 429 95.72 -6.74 8.11
N GLN A 430 96.02 -6.03 7.01
CA GLN A 430 94.99 -5.37 6.18
C GLN A 430 94.04 -6.38 5.52
N LEU A 431 94.54 -7.51 5.01
CA LEU A 431 93.72 -8.57 4.43
C LEU A 431 92.84 -9.28 5.47
N GLU A 432 93.35 -9.55 6.67
CA GLU A 432 92.58 -10.12 7.78
C GLU A 432 91.52 -9.12 8.28
N GLU A 433 91.87 -7.84 8.40
CA GLU A 433 90.95 -6.75 8.76
C GLU A 433 89.83 -6.56 7.72
N LEU A 434 90.15 -6.61 6.42
CA LEU A 434 89.18 -6.59 5.32
C LEU A 434 88.32 -7.87 5.34
N HIS A 435 88.91 -9.04 5.59
CA HIS A 435 88.16 -10.28 5.69
C HIS A 435 87.17 -10.26 6.86
N ARG A 436 87.53 -9.69 8.03
CA ARG A 436 86.58 -9.46 9.14
C ARG A 436 85.44 -8.53 8.73
N ARG A 437 85.70 -7.45 7.99
CA ARG A 437 84.65 -6.53 7.51
C ARG A 437 83.68 -7.24 6.60
N ASN A 438 84.18 -7.95 5.58
CA ASN A 438 83.34 -8.74 4.68
C ASN A 438 82.56 -9.83 5.43
N GLN A 439 83.13 -10.48 6.45
CA GLN A 439 82.40 -11.43 7.30
C GLN A 439 81.27 -10.74 8.10
N HIS A 440 81.52 -9.57 8.69
CA HIS A 440 80.50 -8.81 9.42
C HIS A 440 79.38 -8.31 8.48
N GLU A 441 79.72 -7.84 7.28
CA GLU A 441 78.74 -7.45 6.26
C GLU A 441 77.89 -8.65 5.81
N LEU A 442 78.50 -9.80 5.50
CA LEU A 442 77.78 -11.04 5.19
C LEU A 442 76.90 -11.52 6.36
N GLN A 443 77.30 -11.27 7.61
CA GLN A 443 76.49 -11.58 8.79
C GLN A 443 75.30 -10.61 8.93
N GLN A 444 75.49 -9.31 8.64
CA GLN A 444 74.41 -8.33 8.59
C GLN A 444 73.40 -8.64 7.48
N PHE A 445 73.87 -8.97 6.27
CA PHE A 445 73.00 -9.37 5.16
C PHE A 445 72.21 -10.66 5.46
N ARG A 446 72.77 -11.62 6.21
CA ARG A 446 72.02 -12.77 6.72
C ARG A 446 70.92 -12.37 7.70
N ILE A 447 71.25 -11.56 8.70
CA ILE A 447 70.28 -11.10 9.71
C ILE A 447 69.13 -10.34 9.04
N GLU A 448 69.40 -9.46 8.07
CA GLU A 448 68.36 -8.73 7.35
C GLU A 448 67.55 -9.62 6.39
N LEU A 449 68.17 -10.62 5.76
CA LEU A 449 67.45 -11.62 4.95
C LEU A 449 66.51 -12.47 5.81
N ASP A 450 66.97 -12.92 6.99
CA ASP A 450 66.16 -13.68 7.94
C ASP A 450 64.99 -12.79 8.44
N ARG A 451 65.26 -11.54 8.82
CA ARG A 451 64.26 -10.52 9.23
C ARG A 451 63.19 -10.30 8.15
N LEU A 452 63.61 -10.09 6.89
CA LEU A 452 62.71 -9.95 5.75
C LEU A 452 61.92 -11.24 5.46
N SER A 453 62.47 -12.42 5.77
CA SER A 453 61.75 -13.69 5.63
C SER A 453 60.64 -13.84 6.68
N GLU A 454 60.89 -13.39 7.91
CA GLU A 454 59.90 -13.35 9.00
C GLU A 454 58.78 -12.33 8.67
N GLU A 455 59.13 -11.14 8.18
CA GLU A 455 58.16 -10.14 7.71
C GLU A 455 57.28 -10.69 6.58
N ASN A 456 57.86 -11.37 5.59
CA ASN A 456 57.10 -12.02 4.52
C ASN A 456 56.19 -13.15 5.04
N MET A 457 56.63 -13.93 6.03
CA MET A 457 55.82 -14.96 6.66
C MET A 457 54.63 -14.34 7.42
N MET A 458 54.86 -13.26 8.16
CA MET A 458 53.83 -12.53 8.91
C MET A 458 52.81 -11.88 7.97
N LEU A 459 53.26 -11.20 6.90
CA LEU A 459 52.39 -10.61 5.88
C LEU A 459 51.54 -11.68 5.17
N LYS A 460 52.11 -12.85 4.88
CA LYS A 460 51.38 -13.99 4.29
C LYS A 460 50.31 -14.54 5.23
N ASN A 461 50.63 -14.70 6.52
CA ASN A 461 49.68 -15.15 7.54
C ASN A 461 48.53 -14.14 7.73
N GLU A 462 48.82 -12.83 7.70
CA GLU A 462 47.80 -11.78 7.83
C GLU A 462 46.93 -11.69 6.57
N LEU A 463 47.50 -11.83 5.38
CA LEU A 463 46.75 -11.94 4.13
C LEU A 463 45.82 -13.16 4.13
N GLU A 464 46.24 -14.29 4.70
CA GLU A 464 45.36 -15.45 4.87
C GLU A 464 44.24 -15.21 5.89
N ARG A 465 44.52 -14.56 7.02
CA ARG A 465 43.49 -14.13 8.01
C ARG A 465 42.45 -13.22 7.37
N ILE A 466 42.88 -12.20 6.63
CA ILE A 466 41.99 -11.27 5.90
C ILE A 466 41.15 -12.03 4.86
N GLN A 467 41.73 -13.01 4.14
CA GLN A 467 40.94 -13.87 3.24
C GLN A 467 39.92 -14.75 3.98
N GLN A 468 40.24 -15.25 5.18
CA GLN A 468 39.30 -16.03 5.99
C GLN A 468 38.16 -15.16 6.54
N GLN A 469 38.48 -13.95 7.03
CA GLN A 469 37.49 -12.94 7.45
C GLN A 469 36.58 -12.54 6.28
N LEU A 470 37.13 -12.26 5.10
CA LEU A 470 36.34 -11.91 3.90
C LEU A 470 35.42 -13.06 3.47
N LYS A 471 35.90 -14.32 3.54
CA LYS A 471 35.05 -15.50 3.30
C LYS A 471 33.96 -15.68 4.36
N PHE A 472 34.19 -15.24 5.60
CA PHE A 472 33.18 -15.26 6.66
C PHE A 472 32.14 -14.14 6.47
N THR A 473 32.56 -12.89 6.28
CA THR A 473 31.65 -11.76 6.06
C THR A 473 30.86 -11.89 4.76
N GLN A 474 31.42 -12.51 3.72
CA GLN A 474 30.66 -12.86 2.52
C GLN A 474 29.55 -13.89 2.81
N ARG A 475 29.81 -14.89 3.65
CA ARG A 475 28.79 -15.88 4.07
C ARG A 475 27.69 -15.25 4.92
N THR A 476 28.01 -14.35 5.84
CA THR A 476 27.00 -13.65 6.66
C THR A 476 26.17 -12.68 5.83
N ASN A 477 26.78 -11.99 4.86
CA ASN A 477 26.04 -11.21 3.86
C ASN A 477 25.09 -12.09 3.03
N ASP A 478 25.54 -13.27 2.60
CA ASP A 478 24.70 -14.19 1.81
C ASP A 478 23.59 -14.88 2.64
N THR A 479 23.70 -14.98 3.97
CA THR A 479 22.56 -15.36 4.83
C THR A 479 21.60 -14.18 5.05
N GLN A 480 22.10 -12.99 5.38
CA GLN A 480 21.28 -11.79 5.55
C GLN A 480 20.49 -11.45 4.27
N ARG A 481 21.10 -11.63 3.08
CA ARG A 481 20.42 -11.48 1.79
C ARG A 481 19.21 -12.41 1.65
N LYS A 482 19.35 -13.68 2.05
CA LYS A 482 18.25 -14.67 2.00
C LYS A 482 17.15 -14.33 3.00
N GLU A 483 17.50 -13.89 4.21
CA GLU A 483 16.53 -13.43 5.22
C GLU A 483 15.74 -12.21 4.70
N ILE A 484 16.41 -11.23 4.11
CA ILE A 484 15.76 -10.08 3.44
C ILE A 484 14.85 -10.55 2.29
N GLU A 485 15.24 -11.58 1.54
CA GLU A 485 14.44 -12.15 0.45
C GLU A 485 13.21 -12.94 0.93
N ILE A 486 13.26 -13.52 2.13
CA ILE A 486 12.12 -14.16 2.81
C ILE A 486 11.17 -13.07 3.33
N LEU A 487 11.70 -12.09 4.06
CA LEU A 487 10.92 -10.97 4.61
C LEU A 487 10.21 -10.15 3.52
N LYS A 488 10.81 -10.03 2.32
CA LYS A 488 10.15 -9.43 1.15
C LYS A 488 8.92 -10.23 0.71
N ARG A 489 9.06 -11.55 0.51
CA ARG A 489 7.95 -12.44 0.15
C ARG A 489 6.83 -12.41 1.18
N ASP A 490 7.17 -12.41 2.46
CA ASP A 490 6.17 -12.41 3.54
C ASP A 490 5.46 -11.05 3.65
N LYS A 491 6.16 -9.94 3.38
CA LYS A 491 5.53 -8.63 3.19
C LYS A 491 4.59 -8.61 1.97
N GLU A 492 4.99 -9.20 0.84
CA GLU A 492 4.18 -9.28 -0.38
C GLU A 492 2.89 -10.10 -0.16
N LYS A 493 2.96 -11.21 0.59
CA LYS A 493 1.78 -11.97 1.05
C LYS A 493 0.88 -11.10 1.92
N ALA A 494 1.43 -10.47 2.96
CA ALA A 494 0.65 -9.63 3.87
C ALA A 494 -0.02 -8.44 3.16
N CYS A 495 0.63 -7.84 2.15
CA CYS A 495 0.00 -6.84 1.29
C CYS A 495 -1.16 -7.43 0.46
N SER A 496 -1.01 -8.64 -0.08
CA SER A 496 -2.06 -9.33 -0.84
C SER A 496 -3.26 -9.69 0.03
N GLU A 497 -3.03 -10.24 1.22
CA GLU A 497 -4.05 -10.56 2.23
C GLU A 497 -4.80 -9.29 2.70
N MET A 498 -4.07 -8.19 2.94
CA MET A 498 -4.65 -6.89 3.29
C MET A 498 -5.51 -6.31 2.15
N GLU A 499 -5.08 -6.49 0.90
CA GLU A 499 -5.90 -6.13 -0.27
C GLU A 499 -7.18 -6.95 -0.36
N GLU A 500 -7.12 -8.27 -0.13
CA GLU A 500 -8.31 -9.13 -0.11
C GLU A 500 -9.27 -8.78 1.02
N LEU A 501 -8.76 -8.54 2.23
CA LEU A 501 -9.56 -8.12 3.38
C LEU A 501 -10.18 -6.73 3.13
N ASN A 502 -9.48 -5.81 2.48
CA ASN A 502 -10.05 -4.52 2.06
C ASN A 502 -11.15 -4.70 0.98
N LYS A 503 -10.95 -5.58 0.00
CA LYS A 503 -11.97 -5.93 -1.02
C LYS A 503 -13.21 -6.57 -0.38
N GLN A 504 -13.05 -7.38 0.67
CA GLN A 504 -14.17 -7.91 1.47
C GLN A 504 -14.84 -6.80 2.30
N SER A 505 -14.07 -5.97 2.99
CA SER A 505 -14.58 -4.82 3.77
C SER A 505 -15.41 -3.88 2.91
N GLN A 506 -14.99 -3.62 1.67
CA GLN A 506 -15.77 -2.78 0.76
C GLN A 506 -17.09 -3.44 0.35
N LYS A 507 -17.11 -4.73 0.00
CA LYS A 507 -18.37 -5.46 -0.27
C LYS A 507 -19.34 -5.36 0.91
N CYS A 508 -18.86 -5.58 2.15
CA CYS A 508 -19.70 -5.45 3.34
C CYS A 508 -20.25 -4.02 3.53
N LYS A 509 -19.48 -2.97 3.20
CA LYS A 509 -19.98 -1.59 3.21
C LYS A 509 -21.04 -1.35 2.13
N ASP A 510 -20.84 -1.89 0.94
CA ASP A 510 -21.77 -1.75 -0.21
C ASP A 510 -23.09 -2.52 0.05
N GLU A 511 -23.02 -3.68 0.69
CA GLU A 511 -24.17 -4.45 1.17
C GLU A 511 -24.92 -3.74 2.30
N LEU A 512 -24.20 -3.19 3.29
CA LEU A 512 -24.79 -2.37 4.35
C LEU A 512 -25.45 -1.09 3.79
N PHE A 513 -24.87 -0.46 2.77
CA PHE A 513 -25.46 0.69 2.10
C PHE A 513 -26.78 0.32 1.40
N GLN A 514 -26.82 -0.79 0.66
CA GLN A 514 -28.04 -1.32 0.04
C GLN A 514 -29.12 -1.68 1.07
N LEU A 515 -28.74 -2.32 2.18
CA LEU A 515 -29.66 -2.64 3.28
C LEU A 515 -30.23 -1.36 3.92
N ASN A 516 -29.38 -0.38 4.23
CA ASN A 516 -29.82 0.91 4.79
C ASN A 516 -30.76 1.66 3.83
N GLN A 517 -30.47 1.68 2.54
CA GLN A 517 -31.36 2.29 1.53
C GLN A 517 -32.71 1.56 1.47
N ARG A 518 -32.72 0.22 1.57
CA ARG A 518 -33.95 -0.58 1.60
C ARG A 518 -34.76 -0.38 2.88
N VAL A 519 -34.10 -0.23 4.03
CA VAL A 519 -34.74 0.12 5.31
C VAL A 519 -35.37 1.51 5.23
N LEU A 520 -34.69 2.50 4.64
CA LEU A 520 -35.25 3.84 4.43
C LEU A 520 -36.53 3.80 3.58
N GLN A 521 -36.48 3.13 2.42
CA GLN A 521 -37.64 2.96 1.53
C GLN A 521 -38.81 2.20 2.19
N LEU A 522 -38.53 1.27 3.11
CA LEU A 522 -39.56 0.57 3.88
C LEU A 522 -40.15 1.48 4.97
N GLY A 523 -39.34 2.34 5.60
CA GLY A 523 -39.78 3.37 6.52
C GLY A 523 -40.71 4.40 5.85
N GLU A 524 -40.38 4.87 4.65
CA GLU A 524 -41.22 5.76 3.84
C GLU A 524 -42.57 5.10 3.47
N LYS A 525 -42.54 3.82 3.09
CA LYS A 525 -43.75 3.02 2.80
C LYS A 525 -44.61 2.82 4.06
N ALA A 526 -44.01 2.53 5.20
CA ALA A 526 -44.71 2.42 6.48
C ALA A 526 -45.32 3.77 6.91
N ALA A 527 -44.60 4.88 6.74
CA ALA A 527 -45.09 6.22 7.05
C ALA A 527 -46.27 6.65 6.17
N THR A 528 -46.21 6.37 4.86
CA THR A 528 -47.31 6.66 3.93
C THR A 528 -48.53 5.76 4.17
N GLN A 529 -48.33 4.47 4.47
CA GLN A 529 -49.40 3.58 4.92
C GLN A 529 -50.03 4.05 6.23
N GLN A 530 -49.24 4.43 7.23
CA GLN A 530 -49.76 4.93 8.51
C GLN A 530 -50.52 6.26 8.36
N ALA A 531 -50.09 7.14 7.44
CA ALA A 531 -50.84 8.34 7.09
C ALA A 531 -52.18 8.02 6.41
N GLN A 532 -52.22 6.99 5.55
CA GLN A 532 -53.47 6.54 4.93
C GLN A 532 -54.41 5.84 5.93
N ILE A 533 -53.88 5.05 6.86
CA ILE A 533 -54.66 4.46 7.96
C ILE A 533 -55.29 5.57 8.80
N LYS A 534 -54.53 6.60 9.19
CA LYS A 534 -55.08 7.77 9.90
C LYS A 534 -56.21 8.47 9.13
N LYS A 535 -56.05 8.68 7.81
CA LYS A 535 -57.14 9.21 6.96
C LYS A 535 -58.37 8.31 6.99
N ASN A 536 -58.20 7.00 6.78
CA ASN A 536 -59.29 6.04 6.80
C ASN A 536 -60.02 6.03 8.16
N CYS A 537 -59.30 6.11 9.29
CA CYS A 537 -59.92 6.22 10.61
C CYS A 537 -60.77 7.49 10.76
N ILE A 538 -60.30 8.65 10.29
CA ILE A 538 -61.07 9.90 10.30
C ILE A 538 -62.31 9.77 9.40
N THR A 539 -62.19 9.17 8.21
CA THR A 539 -63.32 8.90 7.33
C THR A 539 -64.34 7.96 7.97
N ILE A 540 -63.90 6.90 8.66
CA ILE A 540 -64.78 5.99 9.40
C ILE A 540 -65.50 6.74 10.53
N GLN A 541 -64.80 7.56 11.32
CA GLN A 541 -65.41 8.36 12.39
C GLN A 541 -66.51 9.30 11.86
N LEU A 542 -66.25 10.00 10.74
CA LEU A 542 -67.25 10.87 10.11
C LEU A 542 -68.46 10.08 9.57
N LEU A 543 -68.25 8.88 9.02
CA LEU A 543 -69.32 8.00 8.56
C LEU A 543 -70.13 7.42 9.73
N THR A 544 -69.48 7.03 10.84
CA THR A 544 -70.16 6.60 12.08
C THR A 544 -71.03 7.72 12.65
N GLN A 545 -70.50 8.94 12.78
CA GLN A 545 -71.28 10.10 13.23
C GLN A 545 -72.47 10.36 12.28
N SER A 546 -72.26 10.29 10.97
CA SER A 546 -73.34 10.46 9.98
C SER A 546 -74.44 9.38 10.09
N LEU A 547 -74.07 8.16 10.49
CA LEU A 547 -75.01 7.05 10.73
C LEU A 547 -75.74 7.19 12.07
N GLU A 548 -75.09 7.71 13.12
CA GLU A 548 -75.71 8.06 14.40
C GLU A 548 -76.72 9.21 14.24
N GLU A 549 -76.35 10.27 13.52
CA GLU A 549 -77.24 11.39 13.17
C GLU A 549 -78.44 10.94 12.32
N ALA A 550 -78.23 10.05 11.34
CA ALA A 550 -79.32 9.45 10.56
C ALA A 550 -80.20 8.52 11.40
N GLY A 551 -79.62 7.74 12.32
CA GLY A 551 -80.32 6.89 13.27
C GLY A 551 -81.30 7.70 14.12
N HIS A 552 -80.82 8.76 14.77
CA HIS A 552 -81.66 9.66 15.56
C HIS A 552 -82.77 10.35 14.74
N GLN A 553 -82.53 10.66 13.46
CA GLN A 553 -83.60 11.16 12.58
C GLN A 553 -84.68 10.10 12.33
N THR A 554 -84.30 8.83 12.12
CA THR A 554 -85.29 7.74 11.99
C THR A 554 -86.00 7.40 13.30
N GLU A 555 -85.35 7.53 14.46
CA GLU A 555 -86.00 7.39 15.78
C GLU A 555 -87.07 8.47 15.99
N LEU A 556 -86.75 9.73 15.67
CA LEU A 556 -87.70 10.85 15.69
C LEU A 556 -88.89 10.61 14.76
N GLN A 557 -88.65 10.15 13.53
CA GLN A 557 -89.73 9.81 12.59
C GLN A 557 -90.59 8.64 13.07
N GLN A 558 -90.01 7.62 13.71
CA GLN A 558 -90.78 6.53 14.32
C GLN A 558 -91.65 7.02 15.49
N GLU A 559 -91.13 7.89 16.36
CA GLU A 559 -91.91 8.44 17.47
C GLU A 559 -93.04 9.37 16.97
N GLU A 560 -92.82 10.14 15.90
CA GLU A 560 -93.89 10.90 15.22
C GLU A 560 -94.95 9.99 14.58
N HIS A 561 -94.56 8.95 13.84
CA HIS A 561 -95.51 8.01 13.25
C HIS A 561 -96.30 7.21 14.31
N LYS A 562 -95.65 6.81 15.40
CA LYS A 562 -96.28 6.18 16.57
C LYS A 562 -97.31 7.09 17.24
N LYS A 563 -97.04 8.39 17.31
CA LYS A 563 -98.01 9.40 17.77
C LYS A 563 -99.17 9.56 16.78
N GLN A 564 -98.90 9.63 15.47
CA GLN A 564 -99.94 9.69 14.43
C GLN A 564 -100.85 8.45 14.46
N LEU A 565 -100.29 7.25 14.65
CA LEU A 565 -101.05 6.01 14.81
C LEU A 565 -102.01 6.12 15.99
N LYS A 566 -101.53 6.53 17.17
CA LYS A 566 -102.37 6.72 18.35
C LYS A 566 -103.49 7.75 18.14
N ASP A 567 -103.19 8.87 17.49
CA ASP A 567 -104.19 9.88 17.10
C ASP A 567 -105.25 9.31 16.13
N THR A 568 -104.91 8.29 15.32
CA THR A 568 -105.88 7.57 14.46
C THR A 568 -106.67 6.50 15.21
N GLU A 569 -106.06 5.76 16.14
CA GLU A 569 -106.75 4.78 17.01
C GLU A 569 -107.84 5.48 17.83
N GLU A 570 -107.51 6.60 18.47
CA GLU A 570 -108.47 7.44 19.19
C GLU A 570 -109.63 7.95 18.32
N ARG A 571 -109.43 8.09 17.01
CA ARG A 571 -110.47 8.52 16.06
C ARG A 571 -111.35 7.34 15.61
N ILE A 572 -110.78 6.14 15.53
CA ILE A 572 -111.54 4.90 15.28
C ILE A 572 -112.45 4.60 16.47
N GLU A 573 -111.94 4.64 17.71
CA GLU A 573 -112.74 4.40 18.92
C GLU A 573 -113.93 5.38 19.04
N LYS A 574 -113.71 6.66 18.70
CA LYS A 574 -114.78 7.68 18.65
C LYS A 574 -115.83 7.39 17.56
N LEU A 575 -115.44 6.80 16.42
CA LEU A 575 -116.36 6.37 15.37
C LEU A 575 -117.12 5.09 15.74
N GLU A 576 -116.48 4.13 16.42
CA GLU A 576 -117.14 2.93 16.93
C GLU A 576 -118.23 3.28 17.95
N MET A 577 -117.95 4.20 18.88
CA MET A 577 -118.95 4.72 19.82
C MET A 577 -120.15 5.38 19.12
N ILE A 578 -119.92 6.13 18.03
CA ILE A 578 -121.01 6.71 17.22
C ILE A 578 -121.82 5.60 16.53
N SER A 579 -121.16 4.59 15.96
CA SER A 579 -121.83 3.45 15.32
C SER A 579 -122.71 2.68 16.31
N LYS A 580 -122.20 2.42 17.51
CA LYS A 580 -122.91 1.70 18.59
C LYS A 580 -124.15 2.46 19.09
N ASN A 581 -124.06 3.79 19.18
CA ASN A 581 -125.20 4.63 19.50
C ASN A 581 -126.26 4.63 18.38
N MET A 582 -125.83 4.65 17.11
CA MET A 582 -126.72 4.53 15.95
C MET A 582 -127.42 3.16 15.92
N GLU A 583 -126.70 2.10 16.28
CA GLU A 583 -127.20 0.72 16.35
C GLU A 583 -128.28 0.54 17.43
N MET A 584 -128.09 1.13 18.63
CA MET A 584 -129.15 1.18 19.66
C MET A 584 -130.39 1.97 19.20
N LEU A 585 -130.20 3.11 18.54
CA LEU A 585 -131.31 3.93 18.01
C LEU A 585 -132.13 3.15 16.94
N LEU A 586 -131.44 2.36 16.12
CA LEU A 586 -132.09 1.47 15.15
C LEU A 586 -132.87 0.33 15.85
N GLN A 587 -132.33 -0.28 16.91
CA GLN A 587 -133.04 -1.28 17.70
C GLN A 587 -134.30 -0.71 18.36
N GLU A 588 -134.24 0.50 18.92
CA GLU A 588 -135.40 1.18 19.52
C GLU A 588 -136.51 1.44 18.47
N LYS A 589 -136.14 1.88 17.26
CA LYS A 589 -137.09 2.11 16.16
C LYS A 589 -137.68 0.80 15.61
N VAL A 590 -136.92 -0.30 15.60
CA VAL A 590 -137.45 -1.64 15.30
C VAL A 590 -138.45 -2.10 16.37
N ALA A 591 -138.20 -1.83 17.65
CA ALA A 591 -139.12 -2.15 18.74
C ALA A 591 -140.45 -1.35 18.66
N GLU A 592 -140.39 -0.05 18.36
CA GLU A 592 -141.59 0.78 18.10
C GLU A 592 -142.44 0.21 16.95
N LEU A 593 -141.81 -0.16 15.82
CA LEU A 593 -142.50 -0.72 14.67
C LEU A 593 -143.14 -2.09 14.98
N GLY A 594 -142.46 -2.94 15.75
CA GLY A 594 -143.03 -4.19 16.25
C GLY A 594 -144.28 -3.96 17.11
N GLN A 595 -144.24 -2.98 18.01
CA GLN A 595 -145.38 -2.66 18.87
C GLN A 595 -146.57 -2.04 18.10
N GLN A 596 -146.32 -1.36 16.97
CA GLN A 596 -147.38 -0.91 16.05
C GLN A 596 -148.02 -2.10 15.30
N PHE A 597 -147.22 -3.03 14.78
CA PHE A 597 -147.73 -4.25 14.15
C PHE A 597 -148.63 -5.06 15.10
N GLU A 598 -148.24 -5.18 16.37
CA GLU A 598 -149.00 -5.92 17.38
C GLU A 598 -150.34 -5.25 17.76
N LYS A 599 -150.45 -3.92 17.61
CA LYS A 599 -151.73 -3.21 17.74
C LYS A 599 -152.61 -3.42 16.51
N ASN A 600 -152.01 -3.42 15.33
CA ASN A 600 -152.72 -3.59 14.07
C ASN A 600 -153.35 -4.99 13.92
N THR A 601 -152.62 -6.06 14.29
CA THR A 601 -153.15 -7.44 14.27
C THR A 601 -154.28 -7.67 15.27
N LYS A 602 -154.25 -7.00 16.43
CA LYS A 602 -155.35 -7.01 17.41
C LYS A 602 -156.60 -6.29 16.87
N SER A 603 -156.43 -5.19 16.12
CA SER A 603 -157.53 -4.50 15.44
C SER A 603 -158.15 -5.35 14.32
N ASP A 604 -157.33 -6.06 13.54
CA ASP A 604 -157.79 -6.91 12.43
C ASP A 604 -158.55 -8.17 12.92
N LEU A 605 -158.18 -8.71 14.08
CA LEU A 605 -158.95 -9.75 14.79
C LEU A 605 -160.33 -9.23 15.24
N LEU A 606 -160.39 -8.07 15.88
CA LEU A 606 -161.65 -7.47 16.35
C LEU A 606 -162.61 -7.17 15.18
N LEU A 607 -162.06 -6.71 14.04
CA LEU A 607 -162.82 -6.51 12.81
C LEU A 607 -163.46 -7.81 12.31
N LYS A 608 -162.74 -8.95 12.41
CA LYS A 608 -163.23 -10.28 12.04
C LYS A 608 -164.38 -10.76 12.92
N GLU A 609 -164.32 -10.54 14.23
CA GLU A 609 -165.40 -10.90 15.16
C GLU A 609 -166.68 -10.09 14.86
N LEU A 610 -166.55 -8.77 14.67
CA LEU A 610 -167.67 -7.88 14.30
C LEU A 610 -168.30 -8.23 12.94
N TYR A 611 -167.53 -8.77 11.99
CA TYR A 611 -168.06 -9.27 10.72
C TYR A 611 -168.86 -10.58 10.89
N LEU A 612 -168.42 -11.48 11.76
CA LEU A 612 -169.17 -12.72 12.08
C LEU A 612 -170.48 -12.40 12.82
N GLU A 613 -170.46 -11.45 13.74
CA GLU A 613 -171.65 -11.02 14.47
C GLU A 613 -172.68 -10.33 13.54
N ASN A 614 -172.23 -9.47 12.62
CA ASN A 614 -173.09 -8.93 11.57
C ASN A 614 -173.68 -10.01 10.65
N ALA A 615 -172.92 -11.06 10.31
CA ALA A 615 -173.43 -12.17 9.52
C ALA A 615 -174.50 -13.00 10.27
N HIS A 616 -174.43 -13.08 11.60
CA HIS A 616 -175.47 -13.66 12.44
C HIS A 616 -176.71 -12.77 12.53
N LEU A 617 -176.53 -11.44 12.67
CA LEU A 617 -177.62 -10.47 12.69
C LEU A 617 -178.40 -10.44 11.35
N MET A 618 -177.72 -10.48 10.20
CA MET A 618 -178.40 -10.57 8.90
C MET A 618 -179.26 -11.83 8.74
N LYS A 619 -178.79 -12.99 9.23
CA LYS A 619 -179.60 -14.23 9.24
C LYS A 619 -180.86 -14.09 10.11
N ALA A 620 -180.75 -13.44 11.27
CA ALA A 620 -181.91 -13.17 12.12
C ALA A 620 -182.92 -12.24 11.42
N LEU A 621 -182.43 -11.19 10.75
CA LEU A 621 -183.25 -10.22 10.01
C LEU A 621 -184.03 -10.89 8.86
N GLN A 622 -183.37 -11.72 8.06
CA GLN A 622 -184.00 -12.47 6.97
C GLN A 622 -185.11 -13.42 7.47
N ILE A 623 -184.93 -14.04 8.64
CA ILE A 623 -185.93 -14.90 9.28
C ILE A 623 -187.15 -14.09 9.78
N THR A 624 -186.97 -12.81 10.12
CA THR A 624 -188.10 -11.91 10.47
C THR A 624 -188.84 -11.36 9.25
N GLU A 625 -188.15 -11.01 8.17
CA GLU A 625 -188.79 -10.53 6.94
C GLU A 625 -189.69 -11.59 6.30
N GLU A 626 -189.24 -12.85 6.25
CA GLU A 626 -190.03 -13.93 5.64
C GLU A 626 -191.29 -14.25 6.48
N LYS A 627 -191.25 -14.04 7.81
CA LYS A 627 -192.45 -14.07 8.67
C LYS A 627 -193.39 -12.89 8.38
N GLN A 628 -192.86 -11.70 8.14
CA GLN A 628 -193.68 -10.52 7.82
C GLN A 628 -194.41 -10.68 6.48
N ARG A 629 -193.74 -11.18 5.43
CA ARG A 629 -194.38 -11.53 4.14
C ARG A 629 -195.57 -12.47 4.28
N VAL A 630 -195.51 -13.42 5.21
CA VAL A 630 -196.62 -14.37 5.49
C VAL A 630 -197.80 -13.68 6.19
N ALA A 631 -197.55 -12.64 6.99
CA ALA A 631 -198.60 -11.81 7.59
C ALA A 631 -199.25 -10.88 6.54
N GLU A 632 -198.45 -10.19 5.73
CA GLU A 632 -198.94 -9.26 4.70
C GLU A 632 -199.81 -9.96 3.65
N LYS A 633 -199.44 -11.18 3.23
CA LYS A 633 -200.28 -12.01 2.34
C LYS A 633 -201.65 -12.36 2.95
N LYS A 634 -201.77 -12.47 4.28
CA LYS A 634 -203.06 -12.69 4.95
C LYS A 634 -203.91 -11.41 5.01
N ASN A 635 -203.29 -10.24 5.17
CA ASN A 635 -204.03 -8.96 5.16
C ASN A 635 -204.64 -8.66 3.79
N ARG A 636 -203.92 -8.84 2.68
CA ARG A 636 -204.51 -8.64 1.33
C ARG A 636 -205.77 -9.47 1.08
N ILE A 637 -205.81 -10.72 1.55
CA ILE A 637 -206.96 -11.62 1.42
C ILE A 637 -208.18 -11.13 2.26
N LEU A 638 -207.94 -10.34 3.30
CA LEU A 638 -209.01 -9.67 4.07
C LEU A 638 -209.49 -8.40 3.36
N GLU A 639 -208.58 -7.57 2.84
CA GLU A 639 -208.91 -6.34 2.10
C GLU A 639 -209.74 -6.62 0.83
N GLU A 640 -209.40 -7.67 0.07
CA GLU A 640 -210.15 -8.10 -1.12
C GLU A 640 -211.61 -8.47 -0.79
N LYS A 641 -211.84 -9.10 0.38
CA LYS A 641 -213.20 -9.45 0.85
C LYS A 641 -214.02 -8.23 1.28
N VAL A 642 -213.39 -7.23 1.90
CA VAL A 642 -214.05 -5.95 2.24
C VAL A 642 -214.40 -5.17 0.97
N SER A 643 -213.50 -5.15 -0.02
CA SER A 643 -213.71 -4.52 -1.32
C SER A 643 -214.89 -5.14 -2.10
N ALA A 644 -215.03 -6.46 -2.06
CA ALA A 644 -216.09 -7.19 -2.75
C ALA A 644 -217.51 -6.84 -2.24
N LEU A 645 -217.72 -6.69 -0.93
CA LEU A 645 -219.04 -6.44 -0.36
C LEU A 645 -219.52 -4.99 -0.52
N ASN A 646 -218.62 -4.01 -0.45
CA ASN A 646 -218.97 -2.61 -0.72
C ASN A 646 -219.48 -2.39 -2.17
N LYS A 647 -219.04 -3.23 -3.12
CA LYS A 647 -219.56 -3.22 -4.51
C LYS A 647 -221.02 -3.67 -4.64
N LEU A 648 -221.54 -4.47 -3.71
CA LEU A 648 -222.96 -4.84 -3.69
C LEU A 648 -223.84 -3.70 -3.15
N ILE A 649 -223.39 -3.03 -2.08
CA ILE A 649 -224.07 -1.85 -1.52
C ILE A 649 -224.10 -0.68 -2.53
N SER A 650 -223.03 -0.53 -3.33
CA SER A 650 -222.96 0.43 -4.44
C SER A 650 -223.92 0.13 -5.60
N LYS A 651 -224.60 -1.03 -5.63
CA LYS A 651 -225.82 -1.22 -6.41
C LYS A 651 -227.02 -0.87 -5.51
N MET A 652 -227.29 0.42 -5.29
CA MET A 652 -227.34 1.38 -6.40
C MET A 652 -228.64 1.16 -7.18
N THR A 653 -229.75 0.93 -6.47
CA THR A 653 -230.86 1.91 -6.38
C THR A 653 -231.07 2.75 -7.65
N SER A 654 -231.27 2.09 -8.79
CA SER A 654 -231.35 2.70 -10.13
C SER A 654 -232.48 2.12 -10.99
N ALA A 655 -233.49 1.51 -10.36
CA ALA A 655 -234.67 0.96 -11.04
C ALA A 655 -235.91 0.97 -10.12
N SER A 656 -236.27 2.14 -9.58
CA SER A 656 -237.66 2.41 -9.18
C SER A 656 -238.34 3.14 -10.34
N PHE A 657 -239.47 2.62 -10.81
CA PHE A 657 -240.31 3.19 -11.89
C PHE A 657 -239.65 3.40 -13.26
N SER A 658 -239.96 2.48 -14.17
CA SER A 658 -240.74 2.87 -15.34
C SER A 658 -241.98 1.96 -15.43
N VAL A 659 -243.15 2.56 -15.65
CA VAL A 659 -244.44 1.91 -16.01
C VAL A 659 -245.20 1.11 -14.91
N TYR A 660 -246.35 1.70 -14.53
CA TYR A 660 -247.65 1.09 -14.14
C TYR A 660 -247.91 0.50 -12.75
N ILE A 661 -249.20 0.17 -12.56
CA ILE A 661 -249.95 -0.21 -11.35
C ILE A 661 -250.35 -1.69 -11.48
N ASP A 662 -250.65 -2.32 -10.34
CA ASP A 662 -250.84 -3.77 -10.06
C ASP A 662 -249.53 -4.56 -9.88
#